data_AF-A0A7Y5FQL0-F1
#
_entry.id   AF-A0A7Y5FQL0-F1
#
_cell.length_a   1.000
_cell.length_b   1.000
_cell.length_c   1.000
_cell.angle_alpha   90.00
_cell.angle_beta   90.00
_cell.angle_gamma   90.00
#
_symmetry.space_group_name_H-M   'P 1'
#
loop_
_entity.id
_entity.type
_entity.pdbx_description
1 polymer ?
#
loop_
_entity_poly.entity_id
_entity_poly.type
_entity_poly.pdbx_seq_one_letter_code
_entity_poly.pdbx_strand_id
1 'polypeptide(L)'
;MKKTLNLLLVALMCAANMQYAQHAGSKYKTDERIKQNQNHHPMVKSAGSAGTWSQEFTVPGVVKGVIYTMTSDGTNLYIGGDFSVAGSEIATNLAKWDGANWHSIGEATENGVNGPVYGLAYINNRLFVGGSFTKAGSVTANGLAYWDGTAWQTLGQDTLNGVRNRQVTFSGDTIVGPGQVYSMATYGDYVVFGGFFNIVGTETAQGIGGWNINTGQWELFSTGLWNEYPEDPAYAYAMIQKGNELYVGGKFSMAGTVPARGFARWNGSQWSEVGGGVNDWIRDMDTDQQGNIYITGYFDTAGTIGAKGIARWDGTGWHQLAGGISPFAGSSQPDVRSIEIVNNDVYVTGAFTLAGNSEVSSVAKWNGTSWSTLSTGIVYHSSDFPGTGTALQAVNNHLYIGGFLTKANDQLVSNIVSWNMQTNAYSKLSDGSDERGVYDGSVYATAQSGNRLYAGGSFSIIGGERARNIAVYENGAWNALNEGISGEVNTIFADGNDIYVGGSFGVAGTTQAFHIAKWNGSEWSSIGIGVGGVVNPSVNVITKKDNYLYVGGYFRIAGDSVNNALPVNSIARFNLLTGRWENFGNGVELFEGTPGIVYDIEFAGDTMLAGGYFLTAGTAAANSLAKYINNTWLPIGSPSDNGVTGVVYALKYQDEKLLIGGEFDRTGTGNTTSLVIWDGSGWKEAYGGIYYQNLIGVYPRVSDIEYVNGRPVITGLFNKAADVPVSNAAIFEGGAWNDMNGGVNDFPVDLEVNGGKLILSGTFTIAGNHPSVSIATYDIPTSVDDDNGISKPDFHLAQNYPNPFNPATSISFSLPVQSDVQLKVYNVMGQQVAELVNERLNAGTHTVRWNASDYSSGVYFYELTSGDMKISKKMLLIK
;
A
#
# COMPACT_ATOMS: atom_id res chain seq x y z
N MET A 1 36.77 -24.63 -0.15
CA MET A 1 36.99 -23.65 -1.24
C MET A 1 35.90 -23.68 -2.32
N LYS A 2 35.62 -24.80 -3.01
CA LYS A 2 34.51 -24.84 -4.01
C LYS A 2 33.10 -24.60 -3.44
N LYS A 3 32.81 -24.99 -2.18
CA LYS A 3 31.53 -24.69 -1.51
C LYS A 3 31.34 -23.22 -1.12
N THR A 4 32.43 -22.50 -0.86
CA THR A 4 32.40 -21.07 -0.48
C THR A 4 32.30 -20.16 -1.72
N LEU A 5 32.82 -20.63 -2.86
CA LEU A 5 32.74 -19.92 -4.15
C LEU A 5 31.32 -19.98 -4.75
N ASN A 6 30.57 -21.05 -4.52
CA ASN A 6 29.18 -21.17 -4.97
C ASN A 6 28.20 -20.33 -4.14
N LEU A 7 28.46 -20.09 -2.84
CA LEU A 7 27.65 -19.17 -2.03
C LEU A 7 27.85 -17.71 -2.48
N LEU A 8 29.08 -17.34 -2.87
CA LEU A 8 29.36 -16.02 -3.44
C LEU A 8 28.70 -15.85 -4.83
N LEU A 9 28.62 -16.92 -5.62
CA LEU A 9 27.94 -16.92 -6.92
C LEU A 9 26.42 -16.77 -6.80
N VAL A 10 25.79 -17.28 -5.73
CA VAL A 10 24.36 -17.11 -5.44
C VAL A 10 24.04 -15.68 -5.00
N ALA A 11 24.91 -15.03 -4.22
CA ALA A 11 24.79 -13.61 -3.89
C ALA A 11 25.01 -12.70 -5.12
N LEU A 12 25.93 -13.07 -6.02
CA LEU A 12 26.18 -12.36 -7.28
C LEU A 12 25.11 -12.63 -8.35
N MET A 13 24.43 -13.78 -8.34
CA MET A 13 23.33 -14.08 -9.28
C MET A 13 21.99 -13.46 -8.86
N CYS A 14 21.73 -13.29 -7.54
CA CYS A 14 20.62 -12.46 -7.08
C CYS A 14 20.82 -10.98 -7.46
N ALA A 15 22.06 -10.50 -7.54
CA ALA A 15 22.39 -9.18 -8.08
C ALA A 15 22.37 -9.12 -9.63
N ALA A 16 22.61 -10.23 -10.33
CA ALA A 16 22.63 -10.28 -11.79
C ALA A 16 21.24 -10.31 -12.44
N ASN A 17 20.19 -10.74 -11.73
CA ASN A 17 18.81 -10.62 -12.20
C ASN A 17 18.30 -9.16 -12.18
N MET A 18 18.96 -8.24 -11.48
CA MET A 18 18.77 -6.79 -11.64
C MET A 18 19.47 -6.22 -12.90
N GLN A 19 20.42 -6.96 -13.50
CA GLN A 19 21.22 -6.48 -14.65
C GLN A 19 20.79 -7.05 -16.01
N TYR A 20 19.94 -8.09 -16.07
CA TYR A 20 19.39 -8.58 -17.35
C TYR A 20 18.33 -7.63 -17.97
N ALA A 21 17.89 -6.61 -17.22
CA ALA A 21 17.03 -5.54 -17.72
C ALA A 21 17.74 -4.51 -18.65
N GLN A 22 19.07 -4.56 -18.81
CA GLN A 22 19.81 -3.60 -19.63
C GLN A 22 20.17 -4.05 -21.06
N HIS A 23 19.75 -5.24 -21.52
CA HIS A 23 20.14 -5.75 -22.85
C HIS A 23 19.00 -6.22 -23.78
N ALA A 24 17.81 -5.61 -23.66
CA ALA A 24 16.74 -5.71 -24.68
C ALA A 24 16.57 -4.41 -25.51
N GLY A 25 17.58 -3.54 -25.53
CA GLY A 25 17.61 -2.37 -26.39
C GLY A 25 18.10 -2.71 -27.81
N SER A 26 17.20 -3.06 -28.73
CA SER A 26 17.24 -2.49 -30.08
C SER A 26 16.02 -2.90 -30.93
N LYS A 27 15.44 -1.88 -31.58
CA LYS A 27 14.42 -1.92 -32.64
C LYS A 27 12.96 -2.09 -32.22
N TYR A 28 12.36 -1.00 -31.75
CA TYR A 28 11.02 -0.67 -32.20
C TYR A 28 11.03 0.72 -32.83
N LYS A 29 10.65 0.73 -34.11
CA LYS A 29 10.41 1.94 -34.89
C LYS A 29 9.18 2.63 -34.28
N THR A 30 9.30 3.94 -34.14
CA THR A 30 8.24 4.93 -34.03
C THR A 30 7.00 4.54 -34.84
N ASP A 31 5.83 4.47 -34.19
CA ASP A 31 4.58 4.74 -34.89
C ASP A 31 3.68 5.64 -34.04
N GLU A 32 3.30 6.77 -34.64
CA GLU A 32 2.55 7.87 -34.06
C GLU A 32 1.09 7.48 -33.82
N ARG A 33 0.70 7.22 -32.57
CA ARG A 33 -0.71 7.37 -32.12
C ARG A 33 -0.80 7.92 -30.71
N ILE A 34 -0.19 9.10 -30.49
CA ILE A 34 -0.53 9.98 -29.38
C ILE A 34 -1.20 11.21 -29.99
N LYS A 35 -2.54 11.24 -29.93
CA LYS A 35 -3.40 12.45 -29.92
C LYS A 35 -4.86 12.01 -29.94
N GLN A 36 -5.38 11.66 -28.76
CA GLN A 36 -6.78 11.83 -28.30
C GLN A 36 -7.04 10.83 -27.17
N ASN A 37 -6.83 11.29 -25.92
CA ASN A 37 -7.66 10.99 -24.75
C ASN A 37 -7.08 11.72 -23.53
N GLN A 38 -6.99 13.05 -23.65
CA GLN A 38 -7.15 13.94 -22.51
C GLN A 38 -8.56 14.50 -22.64
N ASN A 39 -9.52 13.86 -21.99
CA ASN A 39 -10.80 14.42 -21.60
C ASN A 39 -11.48 13.41 -20.69
N HIS A 40 -11.84 13.88 -19.50
CA HIS A 40 -12.77 13.30 -18.55
C HIS A 40 -13.79 12.37 -19.22
N HIS A 41 -13.62 11.07 -19.00
CA HIS A 41 -14.78 10.19 -18.95
C HIS A 41 -15.06 9.96 -17.46
N PRO A 42 -16.22 10.40 -16.93
CA PRO A 42 -16.69 9.86 -15.67
C PRO A 42 -16.71 8.35 -15.83
N MET A 43 -16.33 7.62 -14.78
CA MET A 43 -16.49 6.18 -14.74
C MET A 43 -17.86 5.86 -15.33
N VAL A 44 -17.89 5.11 -16.43
CA VAL A 44 -19.11 4.39 -16.77
C VAL A 44 -19.25 3.43 -15.61
N LYS A 45 -20.00 3.84 -14.58
CA LYS A 45 -20.63 2.92 -13.65
C LYS A 45 -21.43 1.99 -14.55
N SER A 46 -20.88 0.83 -14.87
CA SER A 46 -21.73 -0.33 -15.07
C SER A 46 -22.55 -0.38 -13.79
N ALA A 47 -23.87 -0.22 -13.92
CA ALA A 47 -24.81 -0.49 -12.85
C ALA A 47 -24.83 -2.02 -12.65
N GLY A 48 -23.73 -2.55 -12.11
CA GLY A 48 -23.66 -3.85 -11.45
C GLY A 48 -23.71 -3.59 -9.95
N SER A 49 -24.34 -4.51 -9.21
CA SER A 49 -24.39 -4.52 -7.75
C SER A 49 -22.97 -4.55 -7.19
N ALA A 50 -22.34 -3.40 -6.98
CA ALA A 50 -21.01 -3.31 -6.41
C ALA A 50 -21.12 -3.46 -4.88
N GLY A 51 -20.36 -4.41 -4.31
CA GLY A 51 -20.34 -4.70 -2.88
C GLY A 51 -19.75 -3.57 -2.06
N THR A 52 -19.94 -3.56 -0.75
CA THR A 52 -19.48 -2.45 0.10
C THR A 52 -18.32 -2.88 0.98
N TRP A 53 -17.30 -2.03 1.10
CA TRP A 53 -16.29 -2.20 2.14
C TRP A 53 -16.91 -1.91 3.50
N SER A 54 -16.70 -2.84 4.43
CA SER A 54 -17.14 -2.71 5.80
C SER A 54 -16.09 -1.98 6.64
N GLN A 55 -16.57 -1.22 7.62
CA GLN A 55 -15.73 -0.49 8.58
C GLN A 55 -15.42 -1.30 9.85
N GLU A 56 -15.74 -2.59 9.86
CA GLU A 56 -15.60 -3.49 11.02
C GLU A 56 -14.17 -3.55 11.59
N PHE A 57 -13.16 -3.36 10.73
CA PHE A 57 -11.74 -3.33 11.10
C PHE A 57 -11.09 -1.96 10.89
N THR A 58 -11.90 -0.91 10.71
CA THR A 58 -11.38 0.45 10.57
C THR A 58 -10.72 0.89 11.86
N VAL A 59 -9.47 1.32 11.73
CA VAL A 59 -8.65 1.85 12.80
C VAL A 59 -8.68 3.38 12.70
N PRO A 60 -9.45 4.06 13.56
CA PRO A 60 -9.21 5.46 13.82
C PRO A 60 -8.01 5.59 14.79
N GLY A 61 -7.11 6.54 14.51
CA GLY A 61 -6.15 7.03 15.51
C GLY A 61 -4.65 6.90 15.19
N VAL A 62 -4.25 6.42 14.00
CA VAL A 62 -2.82 6.13 13.70
C VAL A 62 -2.34 6.93 12.50
N VAL A 63 -1.33 7.79 12.69
CA VAL A 63 -0.48 8.22 11.57
C VAL A 63 0.45 7.06 11.23
N LYS A 64 0.03 6.17 10.32
CA LYS A 64 0.86 5.03 9.88
C LYS A 64 1.81 5.53 8.81
N GLY A 65 3.04 5.79 9.23
CA GLY A 65 4.05 6.39 8.38
C GLY A 65 4.91 7.42 9.10
N VAL A 66 5.97 7.87 8.44
CA VAL A 66 6.99 8.72 9.08
C VAL A 66 6.61 10.18 8.91
N ILE A 67 6.54 10.93 10.01
CA ILE A 67 6.46 12.39 9.95
C ILE A 67 7.87 12.93 9.75
N TYR A 68 8.09 13.76 8.74
CA TYR A 68 9.40 14.36 8.46
C TYR A 68 9.47 15.84 8.81
N THR A 69 8.34 16.55 8.78
CA THR A 69 8.30 18.00 8.95
C THR A 69 6.97 18.44 9.56
N MET A 70 7.00 19.58 10.24
CA MET A 70 5.84 20.21 10.85
C MET A 70 5.89 21.73 10.69
N THR A 71 4.73 22.37 10.64
CA THR A 71 4.61 23.83 10.70
C THR A 71 3.30 24.21 11.38
N SER A 72 3.06 25.50 11.63
CA SER A 72 1.79 25.96 12.20
C SER A 72 1.32 27.28 11.59
N ASP A 73 0.01 27.50 11.62
CA ASP A 73 -0.58 28.82 11.33
C ASP A 73 -0.78 29.66 12.61
N GLY A 74 -0.13 29.26 13.71
CA GLY A 74 -0.29 29.82 15.05
C GLY A 74 -1.46 29.23 15.85
N THR A 75 -2.43 28.57 15.21
CA THR A 75 -3.54 27.89 15.89
C THR A 75 -3.54 26.39 15.63
N ASN A 76 -3.37 26.01 14.37
CA ASN A 76 -3.41 24.65 13.88
C ASN A 76 -1.99 24.17 13.58
N LEU A 77 -1.76 22.88 13.80
CA LEU A 77 -0.54 22.19 13.42
C LEU A 77 -0.73 21.56 12.04
N TYR A 78 0.28 21.64 11.19
CA TYR A 78 0.34 20.94 9.90
C TYR A 78 1.51 19.96 9.95
N ILE A 79 1.27 18.72 9.52
CA ILE A 79 2.28 17.66 9.50
C ILE A 79 2.49 17.17 8.07
N GLY A 80 3.75 16.94 7.69
CA GLY A 80 4.16 16.40 6.40
C GLY A 80 5.06 15.20 6.58
N GLY A 81 4.88 14.17 5.75
CA GLY A 81 5.59 12.91 5.91
C GLY A 81 5.39 11.94 4.75
N ASP A 82 5.63 10.66 5.05
CA ASP A 82 5.25 9.51 4.21
C ASP A 82 4.20 8.69 4.97
N PHE A 83 2.92 9.01 4.77
CA PHE A 83 1.77 8.40 5.44
C PHE A 83 0.50 8.56 4.59
N SER A 84 -0.52 7.74 4.82
CA SER A 84 -1.78 7.75 4.06
C SER A 84 -3.02 8.07 4.90
N VAL A 85 -2.87 8.07 6.23
CA VAL A 85 -3.96 8.27 7.19
C VAL A 85 -3.43 9.11 8.36
N ALA A 86 -4.27 9.99 8.91
CA ALA A 86 -4.03 10.69 10.16
C ALA A 86 -5.30 10.66 11.02
N GLY A 87 -5.26 9.94 12.15
CA GLY A 87 -6.47 9.70 12.94
C GLY A 87 -7.45 8.80 12.18
N SER A 88 -8.70 9.23 12.02
CA SER A 88 -9.71 8.62 11.15
C SER A 88 -9.72 9.18 9.72
N GLU A 89 -8.90 10.20 9.42
CA GLU A 89 -8.91 10.88 8.14
C GLU A 89 -7.94 10.25 7.14
N ILE A 90 -8.38 10.09 5.89
CA ILE A 90 -7.48 9.77 4.79
C ILE A 90 -6.72 11.04 4.44
N ALA A 91 -5.43 11.06 4.79
CA ALA A 91 -4.57 12.21 4.65
C ALA A 91 -3.26 11.76 4.00
N THR A 92 -3.13 11.99 2.69
CA THR A 92 -2.01 11.49 1.89
C THR A 92 -0.82 12.43 2.03
N ASN A 93 0.15 12.02 2.86
CA ASN A 93 1.43 12.67 3.14
C ASN A 93 1.34 14.07 3.79
N LEU A 94 0.13 14.57 4.03
CA LEU A 94 -0.13 15.90 4.58
C LEU A 94 -1.44 15.93 5.36
N ALA A 95 -1.40 16.41 6.61
CA ALA A 95 -2.59 16.54 7.45
C ALA A 95 -2.53 17.81 8.31
N LYS A 96 -3.71 18.28 8.74
CA LYS A 96 -3.89 19.40 9.66
C LYS A 96 -4.51 18.92 10.96
N TRP A 97 -3.99 19.34 12.10
CA TRP A 97 -4.58 19.16 13.42
C TRP A 97 -5.11 20.49 13.94
N ASP A 98 -6.41 20.55 14.25
CA ASP A 98 -7.09 21.78 14.71
C ASP A 98 -7.07 21.97 16.24
N GLY A 99 -6.43 21.06 16.97
CA GLY A 99 -6.46 20.99 18.43
C GLY A 99 -7.36 19.87 18.97
N ALA A 100 -8.25 19.32 18.15
CA ALA A 100 -9.18 18.26 18.51
C ALA A 100 -9.29 17.14 17.47
N ASN A 101 -9.22 17.47 16.18
CA ASN A 101 -9.39 16.54 15.07
C ASN A 101 -8.32 16.72 14.01
N TRP A 102 -8.02 15.61 13.33
CA TRP A 102 -7.27 15.62 12.08
C TRP A 102 -8.18 16.04 10.93
N HIS A 103 -7.59 16.68 9.92
CA HIS A 103 -8.23 17.06 8.68
C HIS A 103 -7.28 16.80 7.51
N SER A 104 -7.80 16.21 6.44
CA SER A 104 -7.10 16.15 5.16
C SER A 104 -6.99 17.54 4.54
N ILE A 105 -5.97 17.76 3.70
CA ILE A 105 -5.81 19.04 2.98
C ILE A 105 -6.11 18.82 1.50
N GLY A 106 -7.17 19.44 0.99
CA GLY A 106 -7.70 19.19 -0.35
C GLY A 106 -8.98 18.35 -0.32
N GLU A 107 -9.45 17.96 -1.52
CA GLU A 107 -10.67 17.18 -1.69
C GLU A 107 -10.49 15.73 -1.27
N ALA A 108 -11.54 15.08 -0.75
CA ALA A 108 -11.44 13.77 -0.08
C ALA A 108 -10.69 12.69 -0.89
N THR A 109 -10.94 12.57 -2.19
CA THR A 109 -10.30 11.56 -3.07
C THR A 109 -8.97 12.01 -3.68
N GLU A 110 -8.60 13.28 -3.51
CA GLU A 110 -7.41 13.92 -4.08
C GLU A 110 -6.78 14.87 -3.05
N ASN A 111 -6.64 14.40 -1.81
CA ASN A 111 -6.07 15.19 -0.73
C ASN A 111 -4.54 15.01 -0.68
N GLY A 112 -3.85 16.02 -0.16
CA GLY A 112 -2.41 16.00 0.05
C GLY A 112 -1.60 15.90 -1.24
N VAL A 113 -0.53 15.12 -1.20
CA VAL A 113 0.43 14.92 -2.31
C VAL A 113 0.77 13.45 -2.51
N ASN A 114 1.15 13.06 -3.72
CA ASN A 114 1.38 11.64 -4.08
C ASN A 114 2.77 11.09 -3.76
N GLY A 115 3.53 11.76 -2.88
CA GLY A 115 4.84 11.30 -2.44
C GLY A 115 5.30 12.04 -1.18
N PRO A 116 6.42 11.64 -0.57
CA PRO A 116 6.83 12.13 0.74
C PRO A 116 7.02 13.66 0.80
N VAL A 117 6.55 14.26 1.88
CA VAL A 117 6.75 15.68 2.21
C VAL A 117 7.92 15.83 3.18
N TYR A 118 8.91 16.64 2.81
CA TYR A 118 10.11 16.87 3.64
C TYR A 118 10.21 18.30 4.19
N GLY A 119 9.52 19.27 3.57
CA GLY A 119 9.48 20.65 4.03
C GLY A 119 8.07 21.22 4.00
N LEU A 120 7.72 21.97 5.04
CA LEU A 120 6.48 22.74 5.14
C LEU A 120 6.77 24.16 5.60
N ALA A 121 5.98 25.11 5.11
CA ALA A 121 5.96 26.46 5.66
C ALA A 121 4.58 27.11 5.49
N TYR A 122 4.05 27.68 6.57
CA TYR A 122 2.84 28.51 6.51
C TYR A 122 3.22 29.98 6.35
N ILE A 123 3.03 30.54 5.15
CA ILE A 123 3.48 31.88 4.78
C ILE A 123 2.34 32.61 4.08
N ASN A 124 2.00 33.82 4.53
CA ASN A 124 0.97 34.68 3.93
C ASN A 124 -0.37 33.97 3.69
N ASN A 125 -0.85 33.28 4.74
CA ASN A 125 -2.07 32.46 4.73
C ASN A 125 -2.08 31.31 3.70
N ARG A 126 -0.90 30.86 3.26
CA ARG A 126 -0.74 29.74 2.34
C ARG A 126 0.17 28.69 2.97
N LEU A 127 -0.20 27.42 2.81
CA LEU A 127 0.64 26.31 3.22
C LEU A 127 1.48 25.87 2.03
N PHE A 128 2.77 26.21 2.04
CA PHE A 128 3.74 25.73 1.06
C PHE A 128 4.21 24.33 1.43
N VAL A 129 4.29 23.46 0.42
CA VAL A 129 4.61 22.05 0.56
C VAL A 129 5.74 21.68 -0.38
N GLY A 130 6.78 21.05 0.17
CA GLY A 130 7.97 20.65 -0.54
C GLY A 130 8.37 19.23 -0.19
N GLY A 131 8.80 18.46 -1.19
CA GLY A 131 9.07 17.05 -1.00
C GLY A 131 9.46 16.35 -2.30
N SER A 132 9.26 15.05 -2.37
CA SER A 132 9.48 14.23 -3.55
C SER A 132 8.16 13.70 -4.07
N PHE A 133 7.42 14.56 -4.76
CA PHE A 133 6.09 14.25 -5.32
C PHE A 133 5.95 14.83 -6.73
N THR A 134 4.98 14.32 -7.48
CA THR A 134 4.65 14.75 -8.84
C THR A 134 3.24 15.34 -8.97
N LYS A 135 2.42 15.24 -7.91
CA LYS A 135 1.08 15.81 -7.83
C LYS A 135 0.76 16.34 -6.43
N ALA A 136 -0.05 17.38 -6.40
CA ALA A 136 -0.75 17.88 -5.21
C ALA A 136 -2.25 17.92 -5.53
N GLY A 137 -3.04 17.08 -4.87
CA GLY A 137 -4.38 16.72 -5.36
C GLY A 137 -4.40 16.38 -6.86
N SER A 138 -5.27 17.02 -7.64
CA SER A 138 -5.34 16.84 -9.09
C SER A 138 -4.28 17.60 -9.89
N VAL A 139 -3.54 18.55 -9.30
CA VAL A 139 -2.58 19.36 -10.05
C VAL A 139 -1.22 18.67 -10.15
N THR A 140 -0.63 18.68 -11.35
CA THR A 140 0.75 18.22 -11.56
C THR A 140 1.71 19.19 -10.90
N ALA A 141 2.47 18.76 -9.91
CA ALA A 141 3.36 19.60 -9.11
C ALA A 141 4.70 18.88 -8.90
N ASN A 142 5.81 19.43 -9.41
CA ASN A 142 7.12 18.80 -9.32
C ASN A 142 7.84 19.20 -8.02
N GLY A 143 7.58 18.46 -6.95
CA GLY A 143 8.24 18.62 -5.65
C GLY A 143 7.92 19.91 -4.90
N LEU A 144 7.10 20.82 -5.46
CA LEU A 144 6.64 22.06 -4.85
C LEU A 144 5.21 22.41 -5.24
N ALA A 145 4.38 22.74 -4.25
CA ALA A 145 3.04 23.27 -4.39
C ALA A 145 2.69 24.16 -3.19
N TYR A 146 1.58 24.90 -3.26
CA TYR A 146 0.97 25.48 -2.07
C TYR A 146 -0.55 25.34 -2.05
N TRP A 147 -1.11 25.22 -0.86
CA TRP A 147 -2.55 25.28 -0.61
C TRP A 147 -2.93 26.70 -0.23
N ASP A 148 -3.89 27.29 -0.96
CA ASP A 148 -4.36 28.67 -0.72
C ASP A 148 -5.50 28.78 0.30
N GLY A 149 -5.89 27.66 0.92
CA GLY A 149 -7.06 27.55 1.77
C GLY A 149 -8.25 26.88 1.07
N THR A 150 -8.27 26.88 -0.26
CA THR A 150 -9.38 26.38 -1.09
C THR A 150 -8.94 25.45 -2.22
N ALA A 151 -7.76 25.66 -2.79
CA ALA A 151 -7.26 24.90 -3.91
C ALA A 151 -5.72 24.74 -3.86
N TRP A 152 -5.26 23.69 -4.53
CA TRP A 152 -3.85 23.47 -4.79
C TRP A 152 -3.36 24.35 -5.93
N GLN A 153 -2.22 25.00 -5.72
CA GLN A 153 -1.57 25.89 -6.67
C GLN A 153 -0.14 25.41 -6.95
N THR A 154 0.28 25.53 -8.22
CA THR A 154 1.65 25.22 -8.65
C THR A 154 2.52 26.47 -8.68
N LEU A 155 3.82 26.30 -8.49
CA LEU A 155 4.80 27.39 -8.64
C LEU A 155 5.42 27.29 -10.03
N GLY A 156 5.00 28.17 -10.95
CA GLY A 156 5.40 28.13 -12.36
C GLY A 156 4.32 27.52 -13.26
N GLN A 157 4.64 27.37 -14.56
CA GLN A 157 3.69 27.02 -15.61
C GLN A 157 3.85 25.56 -16.08
N ASP A 158 2.72 24.91 -16.33
CA ASP A 158 2.59 23.58 -16.95
C ASP A 158 3.55 22.52 -16.34
N THR A 159 4.14 21.65 -17.17
CA THR A 159 5.07 20.59 -16.77
C THR A 159 6.42 21.12 -16.30
N LEU A 160 6.65 22.43 -16.41
CA LEU A 160 7.89 23.09 -16.01
C LEU A 160 7.80 23.77 -14.64
N ASN A 161 6.73 23.53 -13.88
CA ASN A 161 6.58 24.04 -12.52
C ASN A 161 7.55 23.36 -11.53
N GLY A 162 7.72 23.98 -10.36
CA GLY A 162 8.43 23.43 -9.22
C GLY A 162 9.94 23.25 -9.41
N VAL A 163 10.48 22.22 -8.75
CA VAL A 163 11.91 21.86 -8.77
C VAL A 163 12.15 20.50 -9.38
N ARG A 164 13.24 20.33 -10.11
CA ARG A 164 13.57 19.09 -10.85
C ARG A 164 15.05 18.77 -10.84
N ASN A 165 15.36 17.51 -11.10
CA ASN A 165 16.71 17.03 -11.29
C ASN A 165 16.98 16.66 -12.76
N ARG A 166 18.10 17.16 -13.26
CA ARG A 166 18.66 16.92 -14.59
C ARG A 166 19.91 16.08 -14.48
N GLN A 167 19.99 15.00 -15.25
CA GLN A 167 21.19 14.17 -15.38
C GLN A 167 21.66 14.19 -16.83
N VAL A 168 22.92 14.58 -17.02
CA VAL A 168 23.56 14.52 -18.33
C VAL A 168 24.04 13.09 -18.54
N THR A 169 23.44 12.38 -19.51
CA THR A 169 23.86 11.04 -19.89
C THR A 169 24.64 11.06 -21.21
N PHE A 170 25.37 9.98 -21.51
CA PHE A 170 26.07 9.82 -22.80
C PHE A 170 25.13 9.86 -24.02
N SER A 171 23.84 9.57 -23.83
CA SER A 171 22.78 9.63 -24.85
C SER A 171 22.10 11.00 -24.97
N GLY A 172 22.48 11.98 -24.15
CA GLY A 172 21.86 13.30 -24.11
C GLY A 172 21.31 13.66 -22.73
N ASP A 173 20.86 14.91 -22.64
CA ASP A 173 20.34 15.52 -21.41
C ASP A 173 18.95 14.95 -21.06
N THR A 174 18.78 14.42 -19.84
CA THR A 174 17.50 13.81 -19.41
C THR A 174 17.08 14.33 -18.03
N ILE A 175 15.81 14.71 -17.88
CA ILE A 175 15.21 15.04 -16.57
C ILE A 175 14.87 13.71 -15.87
N VAL A 176 15.36 13.54 -14.65
CA VAL A 176 15.32 12.25 -13.92
C VAL A 176 14.19 12.17 -12.89
N GLY A 177 13.44 13.27 -12.71
CA GLY A 177 12.28 13.30 -11.83
C GLY A 177 12.15 14.62 -11.08
N PRO A 178 11.18 14.69 -10.13
CA PRO A 178 11.05 15.86 -9.26
C PRO A 178 12.31 16.02 -8.40
N GLY A 179 12.67 17.26 -8.14
CA GLY A 179 13.66 17.59 -7.12
C GLY A 179 13.08 17.33 -5.72
N GLN A 180 13.93 17.36 -4.72
CA GLN A 180 13.53 17.21 -3.31
C GLN A 180 13.70 18.56 -2.61
N VAL A 181 12.64 19.05 -1.97
CA VAL A 181 12.70 20.26 -1.14
C VAL A 181 12.61 19.89 0.32
N TYR A 182 13.64 20.26 1.09
CA TYR A 182 13.77 19.92 2.52
C TYR A 182 13.46 21.10 3.44
N SER A 183 13.64 22.33 2.97
CA SER A 183 13.44 23.53 3.81
C SER A 183 12.85 24.69 3.04
N MET A 184 12.14 25.56 3.80
CA MET A 184 11.50 26.75 3.29
C MET A 184 11.61 27.91 4.28
N ALA A 185 11.83 29.11 3.78
CA ALA A 185 11.86 30.33 4.58
C ALA A 185 11.34 31.53 3.78
N THR A 186 10.91 32.59 4.46
CA THR A 186 10.69 33.89 3.82
C THR A 186 12.01 34.62 3.61
N TYR A 187 12.12 35.41 2.56
CA TYR A 187 13.20 36.37 2.36
C TYR A 187 12.66 37.60 1.63
N GLY A 188 12.27 38.65 2.37
CA GLY A 188 11.57 39.80 1.78
C GLY A 188 10.26 39.36 1.11
N ASP A 189 10.09 39.65 -0.18
CA ASP A 189 8.92 39.25 -0.98
C ASP A 189 9.01 37.81 -1.55
N TYR A 190 10.02 37.04 -1.14
CA TYR A 190 10.27 35.71 -1.67
C TYR A 190 9.96 34.63 -0.64
N VAL A 191 9.41 33.51 -1.10
CA VAL A 191 9.56 32.22 -0.42
C VAL A 191 10.77 31.54 -1.02
N VAL A 192 11.74 31.19 -0.19
CA VAL A 192 12.98 30.52 -0.59
C VAL A 192 12.87 29.06 -0.23
N PHE A 193 13.30 28.20 -1.16
CA PHE A 193 13.26 26.74 -1.05
C PHE A 193 14.68 26.20 -1.12
N GLY A 194 15.01 25.28 -0.21
CA GLY A 194 16.29 24.61 -0.13
C GLY A 194 16.11 23.11 -0.26
N GLY A 195 17.00 22.46 -1.00
CA GLY A 195 17.06 21.01 -1.00
C GLY A 195 17.98 20.38 -2.04
N PHE A 196 17.58 19.24 -2.59
CA PHE A 196 18.32 18.51 -3.63
C PHE A 196 17.59 18.63 -4.98
N PHE A 197 17.99 19.64 -5.73
CA PHE A 197 17.52 19.90 -7.09
C PHE A 197 18.59 20.68 -7.85
N ASN A 198 18.57 20.61 -9.18
CA ASN A 198 19.46 21.40 -10.03
C ASN A 198 18.71 22.30 -11.04
N ILE A 199 17.38 22.33 -10.98
CA ILE A 199 16.49 23.18 -11.80
C ILE A 199 15.36 23.75 -10.93
N VAL A 200 15.06 25.05 -11.13
CA VAL A 200 13.81 25.69 -10.70
C VAL A 200 13.11 26.30 -11.91
N GLY A 201 11.85 25.98 -12.15
CA GLY A 201 11.18 26.45 -13.37
C GLY A 201 11.95 26.04 -14.64
N THR A 202 12.38 27.02 -15.44
CA THR A 202 13.25 26.86 -16.62
C THR A 202 14.74 27.09 -16.35
N GLU A 203 15.08 27.51 -15.14
CA GLU A 203 16.42 28.00 -14.79
C GLU A 203 17.27 26.91 -14.14
N THR A 204 18.58 26.99 -14.32
CA THR A 204 19.53 26.13 -13.58
C THR A 204 19.76 26.73 -12.20
N ALA A 205 19.54 25.94 -11.15
CA ALA A 205 19.67 26.37 -9.76
C ALA A 205 20.16 25.21 -8.91
N GLN A 206 21.27 25.36 -8.19
CA GLN A 206 21.85 24.27 -7.40
C GLN A 206 21.36 24.36 -5.94
N GLY A 207 20.42 23.50 -5.57
CA GLY A 207 19.98 23.27 -4.19
C GLY A 207 19.27 24.42 -3.48
N ILE A 208 19.13 25.60 -4.11
CA ILE A 208 18.41 26.75 -3.57
C ILE A 208 17.76 27.58 -4.68
N GLY A 209 16.54 28.06 -4.46
CA GLY A 209 15.83 28.98 -5.36
C GLY A 209 14.72 29.74 -4.63
N GLY A 210 14.30 30.88 -5.18
CA GLY A 210 13.25 31.72 -4.58
C GLY A 210 12.05 31.91 -5.51
N TRP A 211 10.86 32.03 -4.94
CA TRP A 211 9.64 32.38 -5.64
C TRP A 211 9.10 33.71 -5.11
N ASN A 212 9.05 34.72 -5.97
CA ASN A 212 8.45 35.99 -5.61
C ASN A 212 6.93 35.84 -5.55
N ILE A 213 6.35 36.04 -4.37
CA ILE A 213 4.92 35.81 -4.15
C ILE A 213 4.03 36.85 -4.85
N ASN A 214 4.59 38.03 -5.15
CA ASN A 214 3.86 39.14 -5.74
C ASN A 214 3.87 39.07 -7.27
N THR A 215 4.99 38.64 -7.86
CA THR A 215 5.17 38.62 -9.32
C THR A 215 5.03 37.24 -9.94
N GLY A 216 5.12 36.17 -9.14
CA GLY A 216 5.11 34.79 -9.61
C GLY A 216 6.34 34.48 -10.48
N GLN A 217 7.51 35.01 -10.11
CA GLN A 217 8.77 34.82 -10.82
C GLN A 217 9.79 34.11 -9.94
N TRP A 218 10.63 33.29 -10.58
CA TRP A 218 11.75 32.63 -9.92
C TRP A 218 12.93 33.59 -9.72
N GLU A 219 13.61 33.45 -8.60
CA GLU A 219 14.83 34.16 -8.23
C GLU A 219 15.97 33.16 -8.03
N LEU A 220 17.15 33.50 -8.56
CA LEU A 220 18.35 32.68 -8.45
C LEU A 220 19.31 33.29 -7.43
N PHE A 221 19.85 32.45 -6.56
CA PHE A 221 20.82 32.87 -5.54
C PHE A 221 22.24 32.58 -6.03
N SER A 222 22.66 33.33 -7.06
CA SER A 222 23.92 33.10 -7.79
C SER A 222 23.99 31.68 -8.39
N THR A 223 25.13 31.00 -8.32
CA THR A 223 25.26 29.60 -8.79
C THR A 223 24.71 28.56 -7.79
N GLY A 224 24.10 28.99 -6.69
CA GLY A 224 23.51 28.12 -5.67
C GLY A 224 24.53 27.48 -4.73
N LEU A 225 24.18 26.32 -4.19
CA LEU A 225 24.92 25.54 -3.20
C LEU A 225 25.42 24.24 -3.83
N TRP A 226 26.68 23.90 -3.62
CA TRP A 226 27.29 22.72 -4.25
C TRP A 226 28.47 22.18 -3.44
N ASN A 227 28.86 20.94 -3.76
CA ASN A 227 30.07 20.31 -3.23
C ASN A 227 31.15 20.25 -4.30
N GLU A 228 32.41 20.44 -3.91
CA GLU A 228 33.56 20.34 -4.82
C GLU A 228 33.71 18.95 -5.44
N TYR A 229 33.26 17.91 -4.73
CA TYR A 229 33.26 16.53 -5.21
C TYR A 229 31.98 16.24 -6.02
N PRO A 230 32.09 15.94 -7.34
CA PRO A 230 30.93 15.78 -8.22
C PRO A 230 29.98 14.63 -7.84
N GLU A 231 30.47 13.66 -7.06
CA GLU A 231 29.73 12.49 -6.62
C GLU A 231 28.93 12.74 -5.33
N ASP A 232 29.19 13.84 -4.61
CA ASP A 232 28.50 14.15 -3.36
C ASP A 232 27.47 15.28 -3.57
N PRO A 233 26.17 14.97 -3.63
CA PRO A 233 25.14 16.00 -3.81
C PRO A 233 25.09 17.00 -2.65
N ALA A 234 24.81 18.26 -2.97
CA ALA A 234 24.58 19.30 -1.99
C ALA A 234 23.11 19.33 -1.55
N TYR A 235 22.89 19.61 -0.26
CA TYR A 235 21.57 19.68 0.36
C TYR A 235 21.44 20.92 1.22
N ALA A 236 20.37 21.69 1.04
CA ALA A 236 19.96 22.75 1.97
C ALA A 236 18.84 22.25 2.87
N TYR A 237 19.16 21.97 4.13
CA TYR A 237 18.24 21.36 5.09
C TYR A 237 17.55 22.39 5.99
N ALA A 238 18.11 23.59 6.14
CA ALA A 238 17.61 24.57 7.09
C ALA A 238 17.85 26.00 6.59
N MET A 239 16.89 26.90 6.83
CA MET A 239 16.99 28.30 6.42
C MET A 239 16.23 29.21 7.38
N ILE A 240 16.78 30.40 7.64
CA ILE A 240 16.07 31.43 8.40
C ILE A 240 16.46 32.83 7.90
N GLN A 241 15.49 33.75 7.89
CA GLN A 241 15.76 35.16 7.62
C GLN A 241 16.06 35.89 8.93
N LYS A 242 17.17 36.63 8.94
CA LYS A 242 17.53 37.55 10.02
C LYS A 242 17.81 38.94 9.45
N GLY A 243 16.91 39.88 9.71
CA GLY A 243 16.97 41.21 9.10
C GLY A 243 16.89 41.11 7.59
N ASN A 244 17.89 41.65 6.89
CA ASN A 244 17.98 41.64 5.42
C ASN A 244 18.84 40.49 4.88
N GLU A 245 19.25 39.55 5.75
CA GLU A 245 20.09 38.42 5.39
C GLU A 245 19.30 37.11 5.49
N LEU A 246 19.53 36.20 4.55
CA LEU A 246 19.08 34.81 4.61
C LEU A 246 20.25 33.94 5.05
N TYR A 247 20.08 33.17 6.12
CA TYR A 247 21.04 32.17 6.57
C TYR A 247 20.60 30.79 6.08
N VAL A 248 21.55 30.00 5.59
CA VAL A 248 21.30 28.67 5.02
C VAL A 248 22.27 27.66 5.61
N GLY A 249 21.72 26.54 6.06
CA GLY A 249 22.42 25.42 6.68
C GLY A 249 22.15 24.13 5.92
N GLY A 250 23.16 23.28 5.80
CA GLY A 250 22.99 22.00 5.13
C GLY A 250 24.28 21.22 4.93
N LYS A 251 24.23 20.28 3.98
CA LYS A 251 25.39 19.53 3.49
C LYS A 251 25.88 20.17 2.19
N PHE A 252 26.78 21.13 2.28
CA PHE A 252 27.41 21.76 1.11
C PHE A 252 28.79 22.33 1.48
N SER A 253 29.77 22.28 0.58
CA SER A 253 31.08 22.90 0.82
C SER A 253 31.15 24.36 0.34
N MET A 254 30.37 24.70 -0.69
CA MET A 254 30.40 25.99 -1.38
C MET A 254 29.02 26.65 -1.47
N ALA A 255 28.98 27.97 -1.30
CA ALA A 255 27.84 28.83 -1.59
C ALA A 255 28.25 29.89 -2.61
N GLY A 256 27.75 29.77 -3.85
CA GLY A 256 28.31 30.49 -4.97
C GLY A 256 29.79 30.12 -5.18
N THR A 257 30.68 31.11 -5.12
CA THR A 257 32.13 30.92 -5.13
C THR A 257 32.76 30.96 -3.73
N VAL A 258 31.95 31.01 -2.68
CA VAL A 258 32.41 31.18 -1.29
C VAL A 258 32.48 29.82 -0.60
N PRO A 259 33.66 29.40 -0.08
CA PRO A 259 33.76 28.25 0.82
C PRO A 259 32.98 28.53 2.11
N ALA A 260 31.96 27.74 2.39
CA ALA A 260 31.02 28.02 3.48
C ALA A 260 30.80 26.85 4.46
N ARG A 261 31.27 25.63 4.12
CA ARG A 261 31.27 24.46 5.03
C ARG A 261 29.94 24.27 5.77
N GLY A 262 28.87 24.16 4.99
CA GLY A 262 27.53 23.86 5.47
C GLY A 262 26.77 25.03 6.10
N PHE A 263 27.37 26.22 6.24
CA PHE A 263 26.68 27.40 6.78
C PHE A 263 27.07 28.70 6.07
N ALA A 264 26.11 29.31 5.36
CA ALA A 264 26.30 30.51 4.56
C ALA A 264 25.21 31.55 4.84
N ARG A 265 25.49 32.81 4.49
CA ARG A 265 24.48 33.87 4.45
C ARG A 265 24.44 34.60 3.12
N TRP A 266 23.25 35.03 2.73
CA TRP A 266 22.97 35.83 1.53
C TRP A 266 22.45 37.21 1.92
N ASN A 267 23.08 38.26 1.40
CA ASN A 267 22.71 39.65 1.71
C ASN A 267 21.78 40.32 0.68
N GLY A 268 21.28 39.56 -0.30
CA GLY A 268 20.50 40.06 -1.42
C GLY A 268 21.27 40.12 -2.74
N SER A 269 22.60 40.03 -2.69
CA SER A 269 23.45 40.11 -3.89
C SER A 269 24.66 39.16 -3.88
N GLN A 270 25.15 38.79 -2.70
CA GLN A 270 26.35 38.00 -2.54
C GLN A 270 26.24 37.03 -1.38
N TRP A 271 26.86 35.87 -1.56
CA TRP A 271 27.10 34.89 -0.50
C TRP A 271 28.26 35.34 0.39
N SER A 272 28.21 34.96 1.67
CA SER A 272 29.31 35.10 2.62
C SER A 272 29.35 33.89 3.55
N GLU A 273 30.54 33.47 3.96
CA GLU A 273 30.68 32.45 4.99
C GLU A 273 30.23 32.98 6.36
N VAL A 274 29.93 32.06 7.27
CA VAL A 274 29.53 32.39 8.65
C VAL A 274 30.39 31.59 9.63
N GLY A 275 31.32 32.28 10.30
CA GLY A 275 32.07 31.74 11.44
C GLY A 275 32.92 30.48 11.15
N GLY A 276 33.30 30.23 9.89
CA GLY A 276 34.02 29.03 9.47
C GLY A 276 33.18 27.75 9.30
N GLY A 277 31.85 27.85 9.44
CA GLY A 277 30.90 26.75 9.24
C GLY A 277 31.01 25.61 10.26
N VAL A 278 30.62 24.40 9.85
CA VAL A 278 30.72 23.16 10.64
C VAL A 278 31.65 22.15 9.96
N ASN A 279 32.08 21.11 10.68
CA ASN A 279 32.94 20.07 10.09
C ASN A 279 32.20 19.03 9.24
N ASP A 280 30.88 19.05 9.24
CA ASP A 280 30.06 18.10 8.50
C ASP A 280 28.75 18.79 8.06
N TRP A 281 27.55 18.46 8.56
CA TRP A 281 26.33 19.15 8.08
C TRP A 281 25.29 19.56 9.13
N ILE A 282 24.55 20.60 8.79
CA ILE A 282 23.43 21.14 9.58
C ILE A 282 22.11 20.50 9.09
N ARG A 283 21.25 20.12 10.04
CA ARG A 283 19.91 19.55 9.81
C ARG A 283 18.78 20.57 9.99
N ASP A 284 18.91 21.43 11.01
CA ASP A 284 17.85 22.40 11.37
C ASP A 284 18.46 23.63 12.04
N MET A 285 17.71 24.74 12.06
CA MET A 285 18.11 25.96 12.75
C MET A 285 16.92 26.78 13.24
N ASP A 286 17.10 27.46 14.38
CA ASP A 286 16.09 28.37 14.94
C ASP A 286 16.77 29.56 15.63
N THR A 287 16.01 30.62 15.92
CA THR A 287 16.50 31.86 16.53
C THR A 287 15.86 32.15 17.87
N ASP A 288 16.67 32.60 18.83
CA ASP A 288 16.15 33.15 20.07
C ASP A 288 15.68 34.61 19.91
N GLN A 289 15.08 35.15 20.97
CA GLN A 289 14.58 36.53 21.01
C GLN A 289 15.67 37.59 20.88
N GLN A 290 16.94 37.25 21.12
CA GLN A 290 18.08 38.15 20.93
C GLN A 290 18.64 38.07 19.49
N GLY A 291 18.10 37.18 18.66
CA GLY A 291 18.54 36.95 17.29
C GLY A 291 19.80 36.08 17.19
N ASN A 292 20.17 35.34 18.24
CA ASN A 292 21.20 34.31 18.13
C ASN A 292 20.63 33.14 17.34
N ILE A 293 21.45 32.56 16.45
CA ILE A 293 21.04 31.41 15.63
C ILE A 293 21.56 30.15 16.31
N TYR A 294 20.67 29.20 16.58
CA TYR A 294 21.04 27.87 17.02
C TYR A 294 20.97 26.94 15.82
N ILE A 295 22.00 26.11 15.66
CA ILE A 295 22.06 25.10 14.60
C ILE A 295 22.14 23.72 15.23
N THR A 296 21.48 22.75 14.61
CA THR A 296 21.57 21.33 14.97
C THR A 296 21.96 20.51 13.76
N GLY A 297 22.58 19.35 13.97
CA GLY A 297 22.90 18.47 12.85
C GLY A 297 23.82 17.32 13.21
N TYR A 298 24.49 16.83 12.17
CA TYR A 298 25.47 15.77 12.24
C TYR A 298 26.84 16.42 12.14
N PHE A 299 27.37 16.94 13.25
CA PHE A 299 28.67 17.62 13.31
C PHE A 299 29.27 17.54 14.72
N ASP A 300 30.59 17.66 14.84
CA ASP A 300 31.29 17.70 16.13
C ASP A 300 31.80 19.09 16.49
N THR A 301 32.06 19.91 15.49
CA THR A 301 32.67 21.24 15.66
C THR A 301 31.95 22.30 14.85
N ALA A 302 31.85 23.50 15.42
CA ALA A 302 31.42 24.71 14.75
C ALA A 302 32.58 25.72 14.79
N GLY A 303 33.08 26.14 13.63
CA GLY A 303 34.33 26.88 13.51
C GLY A 303 35.50 26.11 14.17
N THR A 304 36.02 26.66 15.26
CA THR A 304 37.14 26.07 16.03
C THR A 304 36.71 25.46 17.37
N ILE A 305 35.42 25.49 17.71
CA ILE A 305 34.92 24.97 18.99
C ILE A 305 34.32 23.57 18.83
N GLY A 306 34.44 22.74 19.87
CA GLY A 306 33.67 21.50 20.00
C GLY A 306 32.23 21.81 20.41
N ALA A 307 31.28 21.31 19.64
CA ALA A 307 29.86 21.65 19.78
C ALA A 307 28.95 20.40 19.82
N LYS A 308 29.36 19.29 19.20
CA LYS A 308 28.66 17.99 19.21
C LYS A 308 27.16 18.09 18.91
N GLY A 309 26.82 18.31 17.65
CA GLY A 309 25.47 18.26 17.11
C GLY A 309 24.61 19.50 17.40
N ILE A 310 25.08 20.44 18.23
CA ILE A 310 24.39 21.70 18.50
C ILE A 310 25.35 22.86 18.80
N ALA A 311 25.13 24.02 18.19
CA ALA A 311 25.93 25.23 18.44
C ALA A 311 25.05 26.50 18.38
N ARG A 312 25.47 27.56 19.08
CA ARG A 312 24.85 28.89 19.02
C ARG A 312 25.78 29.91 18.38
N TRP A 313 25.31 30.65 17.40
CA TRP A 313 25.98 31.78 16.76
C TRP A 313 25.36 33.10 17.23
N ASP A 314 26.17 33.98 17.82
CA ASP A 314 25.70 35.28 18.34
C ASP A 314 25.84 36.45 17.34
N GLY A 315 26.27 36.17 16.12
CA GLY A 315 26.62 37.18 15.12
C GLY A 315 28.12 37.49 15.03
N THR A 316 28.90 37.12 16.05
CA THR A 316 30.34 37.37 16.14
C THR A 316 31.16 36.10 16.37
N GLY A 317 30.60 35.11 17.06
CA GLY A 317 31.29 33.87 17.43
C GLY A 317 30.36 32.71 17.73
N TRP A 318 30.93 31.51 17.67
CA TRP A 318 30.27 30.26 18.07
C TRP A 318 30.37 30.02 19.57
N HIS A 319 29.29 29.50 20.15
CA HIS A 319 29.19 29.10 21.55
C HIS A 319 28.68 27.67 21.66
N GLN A 320 29.34 26.87 22.51
CA GLN A 320 28.89 25.53 22.86
C GLN A 320 27.75 25.58 23.90
N LEU A 321 26.86 24.59 23.87
CA LEU A 321 25.89 24.33 24.94
C LEU A 321 26.47 23.21 25.82
N ALA A 322 26.37 23.32 27.15
CA ALA A 322 27.21 22.54 28.08
C ALA A 322 27.28 21.03 27.79
N GLY A 323 28.41 20.57 27.24
CA GLY A 323 28.68 19.17 26.92
C GLY A 323 28.15 18.67 25.57
N GLY A 324 27.29 19.44 24.89
CA GLY A 324 26.67 19.10 23.60
C GLY A 324 25.75 17.88 23.67
N ILE A 325 25.49 17.26 22.51
CA ILE A 325 24.70 16.03 22.39
C ILE A 325 25.64 14.86 22.03
N SER A 326 25.48 13.71 22.67
CA SER A 326 26.32 12.53 22.36
C SER A 326 25.62 11.55 21.43
N PRO A 327 26.37 10.87 20.54
CA PRO A 327 25.81 9.84 19.66
C PRO A 327 25.13 8.71 20.44
N PHE A 328 24.19 8.05 19.79
CA PHE A 328 23.71 6.74 20.26
C PHE A 328 24.79 5.66 20.08
N ALA A 329 24.66 4.55 20.81
CA ALA A 329 25.61 3.45 20.76
C ALA A 329 25.71 2.87 19.32
N GLY A 330 26.91 2.93 18.73
CA GLY A 330 27.18 2.46 17.36
C GLY A 330 27.32 3.57 16.31
N SER A 331 27.04 4.84 16.65
CA SER A 331 27.35 6.00 15.79
C SER A 331 28.62 6.72 16.22
N SER A 332 29.36 7.27 15.24
CA SER A 332 30.53 8.12 15.49
C SER A 332 30.15 9.57 15.83
N GLN A 333 28.96 10.04 15.47
CA GLN A 333 28.55 11.44 15.61
C GLN A 333 27.07 11.57 16.01
N PRO A 334 26.68 12.62 16.75
CA PRO A 334 25.28 12.87 17.12
C PRO A 334 24.46 13.30 15.90
N ASP A 335 23.24 12.79 15.73
CA ASP A 335 22.31 13.21 14.67
C ASP A 335 21.14 13.97 15.31
N VAL A 336 21.29 15.28 15.49
CA VAL A 336 20.22 16.14 16.01
C VAL A 336 19.42 16.69 14.82
N ARG A 337 18.16 16.27 14.69
CA ARG A 337 17.38 16.45 13.46
C ARG A 337 16.51 17.69 13.44
N SER A 338 15.99 18.09 14.59
CA SER A 338 15.15 19.28 14.68
C SER A 338 15.33 20.01 16.01
N ILE A 339 15.14 21.32 15.96
CA ILE A 339 15.25 22.26 17.07
C ILE A 339 14.03 23.18 17.11
N GLU A 340 13.57 23.51 18.31
CA GLU A 340 12.51 24.50 18.53
C GLU A 340 12.88 25.34 19.76
N ILE A 341 12.79 26.67 19.67
CA ILE A 341 13.08 27.59 20.77
C ILE A 341 11.80 28.24 21.26
N VAL A 342 11.43 27.96 22.52
CA VAL A 342 10.23 28.52 23.16
C VAL A 342 10.61 29.19 24.47
N ASN A 343 10.33 30.49 24.62
CA ASN A 343 10.62 31.25 25.84
C ASN A 343 12.09 31.13 26.29
N ASN A 344 13.03 31.12 25.34
CA ASN A 344 14.48 30.89 25.53
C ASN A 344 14.89 29.47 25.98
N ASP A 345 13.94 28.56 26.17
CA ASP A 345 14.24 27.14 26.29
C ASP A 345 14.46 26.57 24.90
N VAL A 346 15.50 25.76 24.73
CA VAL A 346 15.83 25.08 23.48
C VAL A 346 15.43 23.61 23.59
N TYR A 347 14.58 23.16 22.68
CA TYR A 347 14.12 21.78 22.57
C TYR A 347 14.78 21.15 21.35
N VAL A 348 15.28 19.92 21.49
CA VAL A 348 15.90 19.19 20.38
C VAL A 348 15.42 17.76 20.32
N THR A 349 15.34 17.22 19.11
CA THR A 349 15.06 15.80 18.87
C THR A 349 16.00 15.22 17.83
N GLY A 350 16.26 13.91 17.90
CA GLY A 350 17.20 13.24 16.98
C GLY A 350 17.62 11.86 17.46
N ALA A 351 18.68 11.30 16.85
CA ALA A 351 19.23 10.00 17.24
C ALA A 351 20.35 10.20 18.25
N PHE A 352 19.99 10.30 19.52
CA PHE A 352 20.94 10.48 20.62
C PHE A 352 20.40 9.91 21.92
N THR A 353 21.33 9.58 22.83
CA THR A 353 21.01 8.97 24.14
C THR A 353 21.47 9.82 25.32
N LEU A 354 22.28 10.85 25.07
CA LEU A 354 22.79 11.76 26.10
C LEU A 354 22.75 13.21 25.61
N ALA A 355 22.31 14.12 26.47
CA ALA A 355 22.44 15.56 26.31
C ALA A 355 23.23 16.12 27.51
N GLY A 356 24.44 16.62 27.25
CA GLY A 356 25.43 16.86 28.29
C GLY A 356 25.75 15.57 29.06
N ASN A 357 25.44 15.55 30.36
CA ASN A 357 25.57 14.36 31.21
C ASN A 357 24.21 13.70 31.54
N SER A 358 23.12 14.16 30.92
CA SER A 358 21.77 13.68 31.18
C SER A 358 21.40 12.57 30.18
N GLU A 359 21.00 11.40 30.67
CA GLU A 359 20.40 10.34 29.86
C GLU A 359 19.03 10.79 29.33
N VAL A 360 18.84 10.69 28.02
CA VAL A 360 17.66 11.18 27.31
C VAL A 360 17.22 10.16 26.26
N SER A 361 15.92 10.08 25.99
CA SER A 361 15.36 9.23 24.94
C SER A 361 15.08 10.06 23.70
N SER A 362 16.12 10.42 22.94
CA SER A 362 16.04 11.13 21.66
C SER A 362 15.40 12.54 21.68
N VAL A 363 14.95 13.05 22.84
CA VAL A 363 14.42 14.40 23.02
C VAL A 363 15.01 15.03 24.28
N ALA A 364 15.48 16.28 24.18
CA ALA A 364 16.10 17.00 25.28
C ALA A 364 15.71 18.47 25.32
N LYS A 365 15.75 19.06 26.52
CA LYS A 365 15.50 20.47 26.80
C LYS A 365 16.73 21.13 27.42
N TRP A 366 17.11 22.29 26.92
CA TRP A 366 18.12 23.18 27.47
C TRP A 366 17.49 24.48 27.98
N ASN A 367 17.71 24.80 29.24
CA ASN A 367 17.10 25.97 29.92
C ASN A 367 18.00 27.22 29.96
N GLY A 368 19.03 27.27 29.13
CA GLY A 368 20.08 28.30 29.18
C GLY A 368 21.31 27.90 30.02
N THR A 369 21.20 26.89 30.89
CA THR A 369 22.30 26.47 31.80
C THR A 369 22.57 24.97 31.85
N SER A 370 21.54 24.13 31.68
CA SER A 370 21.64 22.68 31.81
C SER A 370 20.68 21.93 30.88
N TRP A 371 21.10 20.74 30.46
CA TRP A 371 20.26 19.78 29.71
C TRP A 371 19.40 18.92 30.65
N SER A 372 18.15 18.69 30.25
CA SER A 372 17.17 17.88 30.98
C SER A 372 16.27 17.07 30.03
N THR A 373 15.72 15.97 30.52
CA THR A 373 14.66 15.21 29.83
C THR A 373 13.33 15.94 29.92
N LEU A 374 12.46 15.83 28.91
CA LEU A 374 11.07 16.31 29.03
C LEU A 374 10.21 15.45 29.97
N SER A 375 10.45 14.14 30.00
CA SER A 375 10.05 13.17 31.04
C SER A 375 10.56 11.76 30.68
N THR A 376 10.39 10.77 31.56
CA THR A 376 10.71 9.35 31.29
C THR A 376 9.58 8.70 30.50
N GLY A 377 9.82 8.23 29.27
CA GLY A 377 8.85 7.31 28.64
C GLY A 377 8.62 7.42 27.15
N ILE A 378 9.43 8.15 26.37
CA ILE A 378 9.37 7.99 24.91
C ILE A 378 10.07 6.69 24.54
N VAL A 379 9.31 5.76 23.95
CA VAL A 379 9.86 4.53 23.35
C VAL A 379 9.73 4.64 21.85
N TYR A 380 10.79 4.22 21.18
CA TYR A 380 10.93 4.20 19.73
C TYR A 380 10.94 2.76 19.23
N HIS A 381 10.63 2.53 17.95
CA HIS A 381 10.68 1.19 17.35
C HIS A 381 12.03 0.50 17.62
N SER A 382 11.97 -0.74 18.10
CA SER A 382 13.13 -1.51 18.55
C SER A 382 13.35 -2.73 17.65
N SER A 383 14.08 -2.57 16.55
CA SER A 383 14.85 -3.68 15.94
C SER A 383 15.88 -3.23 14.90
N ASP A 384 15.62 -2.23 14.05
CA ASP A 384 16.49 -2.00 12.87
C ASP A 384 17.04 -0.57 12.73
N PHE A 385 16.50 0.40 13.46
CA PHE A 385 17.05 1.74 13.62
C PHE A 385 16.75 2.21 15.04
N PRO A 386 17.63 2.97 15.73
CA PRO A 386 17.23 3.65 16.94
C PRO A 386 16.14 4.64 16.53
N GLY A 387 14.87 4.30 16.74
CA GLY A 387 13.80 5.13 16.23
C GLY A 387 14.00 6.57 16.73
N THR A 388 13.76 7.49 15.81
CA THR A 388 14.32 8.84 15.89
C THR A 388 13.18 9.84 15.83
N GLY A 389 13.16 10.83 16.72
CA GLY A 389 12.31 11.98 16.49
C GLY A 389 12.90 12.85 15.37
N THR A 390 12.05 13.29 14.47
CA THR A 390 12.42 13.89 13.18
C THR A 390 12.04 15.36 13.07
N ALA A 391 10.98 15.76 13.77
CA ALA A 391 10.45 17.12 13.70
C ALA A 391 9.94 17.58 15.07
N LEU A 392 10.09 18.88 15.34
CA LEU A 392 9.48 19.60 16.45
C LEU A 392 8.65 20.76 15.92
N GLN A 393 7.59 21.12 16.64
CA GLN A 393 6.86 22.36 16.43
C GLN A 393 6.15 22.76 17.72
N ALA A 394 6.29 24.01 18.17
CA ALA A 394 5.49 24.53 19.28
C ALA A 394 4.24 25.25 18.78
N VAL A 395 3.09 24.97 19.40
CA VAL A 395 1.82 25.68 19.17
C VAL A 395 1.03 25.71 20.49
N ASN A 396 0.46 26.86 20.88
CA ASN A 396 -0.48 26.97 22.00
C ASN A 396 -0.04 26.33 23.34
N ASN A 397 1.22 26.52 23.75
CA ASN A 397 1.85 25.88 24.94
C ASN A 397 2.09 24.37 24.84
N HIS A 398 1.92 23.79 23.66
CA HIS A 398 2.23 22.40 23.38
C HIS A 398 3.45 22.31 22.46
N LEU A 399 4.39 21.43 22.80
CA LEU A 399 5.47 21.02 21.91
C LEU A 399 5.05 19.70 21.26
N TYR A 400 4.89 19.72 19.94
CA TYR A 400 4.62 18.53 19.15
C TYR A 400 5.93 17.89 18.72
N ILE A 401 5.98 16.56 18.85
CA ILE A 401 7.16 15.75 18.56
C ILE A 401 6.73 14.67 17.59
N GLY A 402 7.30 14.70 16.38
CA GLY A 402 7.07 13.71 15.32
C GLY A 402 8.26 12.78 15.12
N GLY A 403 8.04 11.60 14.55
CA GLY A 403 9.09 10.65 14.17
C GLY A 403 8.67 9.20 14.38
N PHE A 404 9.62 8.29 14.64
CA PHE A 404 9.35 6.85 14.78
C PHE A 404 8.92 6.45 16.22
N LEU A 405 7.89 7.11 16.75
CA LEU A 405 7.44 6.98 18.14
C LEU A 405 6.45 5.83 18.30
N THR A 406 6.65 4.98 19.32
CA THR A 406 5.71 3.89 19.69
C THR A 406 5.08 4.09 21.06
N LYS A 407 5.75 4.79 21.99
CA LYS A 407 5.17 5.14 23.30
C LYS A 407 5.58 6.53 23.77
N ALA A 408 4.76 7.11 24.64
CA ALA A 408 5.08 8.25 25.49
C ALA A 408 4.44 8.04 26.87
N ASN A 409 5.22 7.98 27.96
CA ASN A 409 4.77 7.71 29.33
C ASN A 409 3.82 6.48 29.44
N ASP A 410 4.27 5.33 28.94
CA ASP A 410 3.53 4.04 28.85
C ASP A 410 2.31 4.01 27.93
N GLN A 411 1.89 5.16 27.42
CA GLN A 411 0.81 5.26 26.44
C GLN A 411 1.33 4.95 25.03
N LEU A 412 0.64 4.07 24.30
CA LEU A 412 0.92 3.83 22.88
C LEU A 412 0.62 5.10 22.08
N VAL A 413 1.57 5.52 21.25
CA VAL A 413 1.44 6.64 20.30
C VAL A 413 1.88 6.17 18.93
N SER A 414 1.37 6.81 17.88
CA SER A 414 1.70 6.47 16.50
C SER A 414 2.38 7.65 15.84
N ASN A 415 3.72 7.69 15.96
CA ASN A 415 4.62 8.62 15.28
C ASN A 415 4.49 10.11 15.63
N ILE A 416 3.49 10.54 16.41
CA ILE A 416 3.37 11.90 16.94
C ILE A 416 2.83 11.92 18.37
N VAL A 417 3.34 12.85 19.17
CA VAL A 417 2.84 13.15 20.51
C VAL A 417 2.88 14.66 20.77
N SER A 418 2.02 15.14 21.66
CA SER A 418 2.02 16.51 22.15
C SER A 418 2.50 16.54 23.59
N TRP A 419 3.39 17.46 23.94
CA TRP A 419 3.85 17.69 25.31
C TRP A 419 3.40 19.07 25.78
N ASN A 420 2.55 19.11 26.80
CA ASN A 420 2.12 20.37 27.38
C ASN A 420 3.25 20.95 28.26
N MET A 421 3.77 22.11 27.85
CA MET A 421 4.93 22.75 28.47
C MET A 421 4.62 23.36 29.86
N GLN A 422 3.34 23.51 30.21
CA GLN A 422 2.92 24.05 31.51
C GLN A 422 2.71 22.95 32.54
N THR A 423 2.12 21.82 32.13
CA THR A 423 1.83 20.69 33.01
C THR A 423 2.93 19.63 33.00
N ASN A 424 3.90 19.73 32.09
CA ASN A 424 4.94 18.72 31.83
C ASN A 424 4.36 17.33 31.55
N ALA A 425 3.29 17.26 30.76
CA ALA A 425 2.58 16.01 30.49
C ALA A 425 2.45 15.76 28.98
N TYR A 426 2.63 14.49 28.57
CA TYR A 426 2.32 14.05 27.21
C TYR A 426 0.82 13.80 27.03
N SER A 427 0.32 14.12 25.86
CA SER A 427 -1.02 13.81 25.37
C SER A 427 -0.93 13.29 23.94
N LYS A 428 -1.75 12.28 23.61
CA LYS A 428 -1.92 11.81 22.22
C LYS A 428 -2.66 12.89 21.42
N LEU A 429 -2.51 12.84 20.10
CA LEU A 429 -3.30 13.64 19.16
C LEU A 429 -4.45 12.80 18.56
N SER A 430 -5.06 11.88 19.31
CA SER A 430 -6.19 11.09 18.80
C SER A 430 -7.51 11.86 18.93
N ASP A 431 -8.45 11.58 18.03
CA ASP A 431 -9.84 12.07 18.01
C ASP A 431 -10.73 11.45 19.11
N GLY A 432 -10.13 10.85 20.14
CA GLY A 432 -10.85 10.19 21.23
C GLY A 432 -11.48 8.84 20.86
N SER A 433 -11.18 8.27 19.68
CA SER A 433 -11.51 6.87 19.42
C SER A 433 -10.64 5.94 20.27
N ASP A 434 -11.31 5.00 20.95
CA ASP A 434 -10.73 4.03 21.89
C ASP A 434 -9.49 3.32 21.32
N GLU A 435 -8.67 2.82 22.24
CA GLU A 435 -7.42 2.08 22.07
C GLU A 435 -7.46 0.90 21.07
N ARG A 436 -8.61 0.57 20.49
CA ARG A 436 -8.87 -0.52 19.54
C ARG A 436 -8.22 -0.38 18.17
N GLY A 437 -7.33 0.60 17.97
CA GLY A 437 -6.81 0.97 16.66
C GLY A 437 -5.38 0.54 16.35
N VAL A 438 -4.47 0.42 17.32
CA VAL A 438 -3.04 0.34 16.97
C VAL A 438 -2.71 -1.01 16.32
N TYR A 439 -2.45 -0.97 15.01
CA TYR A 439 -1.95 -2.07 14.22
C TYR A 439 -0.50 -1.75 13.83
N ASP A 440 0.46 -2.49 14.38
CA ASP A 440 1.89 -2.12 14.31
C ASP A 440 2.71 -2.90 13.26
N GLY A 441 2.04 -3.73 12.45
CA GLY A 441 2.72 -4.65 11.54
C GLY A 441 1.94 -4.97 10.26
N SER A 442 2.04 -6.21 9.76
CA SER A 442 1.30 -6.74 8.60
C SER A 442 0.52 -8.00 8.96
N VAL A 443 -0.65 -8.24 8.34
CA VAL A 443 -1.32 -9.56 8.33
C VAL A 443 -0.95 -10.26 7.03
N TYR A 444 -0.50 -11.50 7.11
CA TYR A 444 -0.18 -12.31 5.93
C TYR A 444 -1.18 -13.43 5.68
N ALA A 445 -1.94 -13.83 6.71
CA ALA A 445 -2.91 -14.90 6.59
C ALA A 445 -4.12 -14.67 7.49
N THR A 446 -5.29 -15.00 6.96
CA THR A 446 -6.54 -15.08 7.68
C THR A 446 -7.16 -16.47 7.56
N ALA A 447 -7.94 -16.86 8.57
CA ALA A 447 -8.75 -18.07 8.51
C ALA A 447 -9.97 -17.95 9.42
N GLN A 448 -11.12 -18.43 8.95
CA GLN A 448 -12.33 -18.45 9.76
C GLN A 448 -12.61 -19.83 10.37
N SER A 449 -13.04 -19.84 11.65
CA SER A 449 -13.67 -21.00 12.29
C SER A 449 -14.91 -20.57 13.06
N GLY A 450 -16.09 -20.93 12.51
CA GLY A 450 -17.37 -20.47 13.06
C GLY A 450 -17.48 -18.95 13.01
N ASN A 451 -17.78 -18.33 14.16
CA ASN A 451 -17.87 -16.86 14.29
C ASN A 451 -16.53 -16.19 14.64
N ARG A 452 -15.42 -16.93 14.57
CA ARG A 452 -14.09 -16.44 14.91
C ARG A 452 -13.27 -16.25 13.64
N LEU A 453 -12.64 -15.09 13.52
CA LEU A 453 -11.65 -14.82 12.47
C LEU A 453 -10.27 -14.80 13.11
N TYR A 454 -9.36 -15.63 12.61
CA TYR A 454 -7.97 -15.63 13.04
C TYR A 454 -7.14 -14.82 12.05
N ALA A 455 -6.23 -14.01 12.58
CA ALA A 455 -5.26 -13.26 11.77
C ALA A 455 -3.86 -13.55 12.25
N GLY A 456 -2.96 -13.83 11.31
CA GLY A 456 -1.55 -14.12 11.55
C GLY A 456 -0.66 -13.29 10.65
N GLY A 457 0.50 -12.90 11.16
CA GLY A 457 1.45 -12.10 10.39
C GLY A 457 2.68 -11.73 11.19
N SER A 458 3.17 -10.52 10.94
CA SER A 458 4.27 -9.91 11.68
C SER A 458 3.73 -8.67 12.37
N PHE A 459 3.32 -8.79 13.63
CA PHE A 459 2.74 -7.72 14.44
C PHE A 459 2.87 -8.02 15.94
N SER A 460 2.86 -6.99 16.78
CA SER A 460 2.82 -7.14 18.24
C SER A 460 1.55 -6.56 18.88
N ILE A 461 0.78 -5.79 18.11
CA ILE A 461 -0.50 -5.22 18.51
C ILE A 461 -1.48 -5.29 17.33
N ILE A 462 -2.71 -5.69 17.61
CA ILE A 462 -3.81 -5.72 16.64
C ILE A 462 -5.08 -5.28 17.33
N GLY A 463 -5.77 -4.31 16.73
CA GLY A 463 -7.02 -3.81 17.28
C GLY A 463 -6.92 -3.34 18.72
N GLY A 464 -5.77 -2.77 19.12
CA GLY A 464 -5.48 -2.33 20.49
C GLY A 464 -4.99 -3.41 21.46
N GLU A 465 -5.16 -4.68 21.11
CA GLU A 465 -4.75 -5.79 21.96
C GLU A 465 -3.30 -6.20 21.71
N ARG A 466 -2.59 -6.52 22.79
CA ARG A 466 -1.23 -7.09 22.71
C ARG A 466 -1.31 -8.55 22.28
N ALA A 467 -1.20 -8.79 20.99
CA ALA A 467 -1.19 -10.11 20.42
C ALA A 467 0.07 -10.27 19.54
N ARG A 468 0.94 -11.21 19.91
CA ARG A 468 2.21 -11.41 19.23
C ARG A 468 1.99 -12.33 18.02
N ASN A 469 2.01 -11.75 16.81
CA ASN A 469 1.97 -12.40 15.50
C ASN A 469 0.73 -13.26 15.19
N ILE A 470 -0.19 -13.44 16.15
CA ILE A 470 -1.48 -14.08 15.94
C ILE A 470 -2.54 -13.56 16.90
N ALA A 471 -3.76 -13.37 16.41
CA ALA A 471 -4.92 -12.97 17.20
C ALA A 471 -6.21 -13.60 16.67
N VAL A 472 -7.25 -13.56 17.49
CA VAL A 472 -8.62 -13.97 17.13
C VAL A 472 -9.58 -12.81 17.31
N TYR A 473 -10.38 -12.53 16.30
CA TYR A 473 -11.50 -11.63 16.37
C TYR A 473 -12.77 -12.41 16.70
N GLU A 474 -13.39 -12.06 17.82
CA GLU A 474 -14.66 -12.64 18.27
C GLU A 474 -15.46 -11.63 19.08
N ASN A 475 -16.79 -11.68 18.97
CA ASN A 475 -17.69 -10.78 19.71
C ASN A 475 -17.40 -9.28 19.54
N GLY A 476 -16.90 -8.88 18.36
CA GLY A 476 -16.61 -7.48 18.06
C GLY A 476 -15.23 -6.99 18.54
N ALA A 477 -14.36 -7.87 19.03
CA ALA A 477 -13.04 -7.51 19.56
C ALA A 477 -11.95 -8.51 19.17
N TRP A 478 -10.73 -8.00 18.97
CA TRP A 478 -9.53 -8.83 18.88
C TRP A 478 -9.15 -9.35 20.26
N ASN A 479 -8.53 -10.53 20.32
CA ASN A 479 -8.03 -11.15 21.53
C ASN A 479 -6.72 -11.89 21.21
N ALA A 480 -5.77 -11.87 22.15
CA ALA A 480 -4.54 -12.63 22.04
C ALA A 480 -4.76 -14.13 22.28
N LEU A 481 -3.99 -14.98 21.60
CA LEU A 481 -3.95 -16.43 21.85
C LEU A 481 -2.78 -16.76 22.77
N ASN A 482 -3.01 -16.63 24.08
CA ASN A 482 -1.98 -16.71 25.13
C ASN A 482 -0.80 -15.78 24.80
N GLU A 483 0.45 -16.25 24.87
CA GLU A 483 1.65 -15.46 24.57
C GLU A 483 1.92 -15.25 23.07
N GLY A 484 1.08 -15.80 22.19
CA GLY A 484 1.19 -15.67 20.73
C GLY A 484 2.33 -16.51 20.11
N ILE A 485 2.84 -16.08 18.96
CA ILE A 485 3.87 -16.80 18.17
C ILE A 485 5.17 -15.99 18.14
N SER A 486 6.33 -16.65 18.22
CA SER A 486 7.61 -15.97 18.39
C SER A 486 8.12 -15.20 17.16
N GLY A 487 7.60 -15.53 15.99
CA GLY A 487 7.99 -14.95 14.69
C GLY A 487 6.80 -14.90 13.74
N GLU A 488 7.07 -14.68 12.46
CA GLU A 488 6.05 -14.42 11.45
C GLU A 488 5.16 -15.64 11.23
N VAL A 489 3.85 -15.40 11.12
CA VAL A 489 2.86 -16.39 10.68
C VAL A 489 2.51 -16.10 9.23
N ASN A 490 2.81 -17.04 8.32
CA ASN A 490 2.60 -16.90 6.88
C ASN A 490 1.31 -17.58 6.40
N THR A 491 0.76 -18.51 7.17
CA THR A 491 -0.45 -19.26 6.80
C THR A 491 -1.20 -19.70 8.06
N ILE A 492 -2.52 -19.68 7.98
CA ILE A 492 -3.43 -20.23 8.99
C ILE A 492 -4.42 -21.13 8.25
N PHE A 493 -4.67 -22.32 8.80
CA PHE A 493 -5.69 -23.23 8.32
C PHE A 493 -6.62 -23.62 9.47
N ALA A 494 -7.92 -23.41 9.29
CA ALA A 494 -8.94 -23.75 10.28
C ALA A 494 -9.60 -25.11 9.97
N ASP A 495 -9.71 -25.99 10.98
CA ASP A 495 -10.34 -27.30 10.90
C ASP A 495 -11.26 -27.53 12.10
N GLY A 496 -12.54 -27.17 11.94
CA GLY A 496 -13.48 -27.19 13.07
C GLY A 496 -13.03 -26.22 14.16
N ASN A 497 -12.74 -26.72 15.36
CA ASN A 497 -12.27 -25.91 16.49
C ASN A 497 -10.74 -25.74 16.53
N ASP A 498 -10.01 -26.57 15.78
CA ASP A 498 -8.56 -26.54 15.74
C ASP A 498 -8.11 -25.54 14.67
N ILE A 499 -7.03 -24.81 14.94
CA ILE A 499 -6.32 -24.05 13.93
C ILE A 499 -4.86 -24.53 13.83
N TYR A 500 -4.35 -24.54 12.62
CA TYR A 500 -2.99 -24.90 12.29
C TYR A 500 -2.30 -23.66 11.74
N VAL A 501 -1.13 -23.33 12.28
CA VAL A 501 -0.40 -22.11 11.93
C VAL A 501 0.98 -22.49 11.41
N GLY A 502 1.40 -21.85 10.33
CA GLY A 502 2.69 -22.08 9.69
C GLY A 502 3.42 -20.76 9.46
N GLY A 503 4.76 -20.77 9.57
CA GLY A 503 5.55 -19.56 9.32
C GLY A 503 7.01 -19.68 9.71
N SER A 504 7.62 -18.54 10.02
CA SER A 504 9.05 -18.39 10.37
C SER A 504 9.21 -18.19 11.88
N PHE A 505 8.86 -19.21 12.68
CA PHE A 505 8.90 -19.14 14.15
C PHE A 505 9.46 -20.42 14.79
N GLY A 506 9.87 -20.32 16.06
CA GLY A 506 10.39 -21.46 16.83
C GLY A 506 9.58 -21.80 18.08
N VAL A 507 8.68 -20.92 18.51
CA VAL A 507 7.89 -21.07 19.73
C VAL A 507 6.46 -20.57 19.49
N ALA A 508 5.49 -21.34 19.99
CA ALA A 508 4.06 -21.00 20.03
C ALA A 508 3.58 -21.03 21.49
N GLY A 509 3.19 -19.88 22.04
CA GLY A 509 2.98 -19.68 23.47
C GLY A 509 4.27 -19.96 24.24
N THR A 510 4.22 -20.99 25.09
CA THR A 510 5.39 -21.55 25.79
C THR A 510 5.91 -22.84 25.14
N THR A 511 5.26 -23.33 24.08
CA THR A 511 5.56 -24.62 23.44
C THR A 511 6.58 -24.44 22.33
N GLN A 512 7.65 -25.23 22.35
CA GLN A 512 8.61 -25.29 21.25
C GLN A 512 7.94 -25.96 20.04
N ALA A 513 7.77 -25.18 18.97
CA ALA A 513 7.09 -25.60 17.75
C ALA A 513 7.82 -24.98 16.57
N PHE A 514 8.62 -25.79 15.86
CA PHE A 514 9.44 -25.28 14.76
C PHE A 514 8.58 -25.12 13.50
N HIS A 515 8.24 -23.87 13.20
CA HIS A 515 7.60 -23.40 11.97
C HIS A 515 6.16 -23.87 11.71
N ILE A 516 5.64 -24.77 12.55
CA ILE A 516 4.25 -25.22 12.49
C ILE A 516 3.74 -25.58 13.89
N ALA A 517 2.53 -25.12 14.22
CA ALA A 517 1.89 -25.37 15.51
C ALA A 517 0.38 -25.56 15.35
N LYS A 518 -0.24 -26.17 16.37
CA LYS A 518 -1.68 -26.37 16.46
C LYS A 518 -2.22 -25.67 17.70
N TRP A 519 -3.31 -24.94 17.56
CA TRP A 519 -4.12 -24.42 18.66
C TRP A 519 -5.47 -25.12 18.69
N ASN A 520 -5.86 -25.62 19.87
CA ASN A 520 -7.09 -26.41 20.05
C ASN A 520 -8.27 -25.61 20.61
N GLY A 521 -8.12 -24.29 20.71
CA GLY A 521 -9.08 -23.40 21.38
C GLY A 521 -8.61 -22.90 22.75
N SER A 522 -7.63 -23.56 23.38
CA SER A 522 -7.11 -23.15 24.70
C SER A 522 -5.59 -23.23 24.86
N GLU A 523 -4.92 -24.13 24.13
CA GLU A 523 -3.50 -24.38 24.28
C GLU A 523 -2.78 -24.60 22.95
N TRP A 524 -1.52 -24.15 22.92
CA TRP A 524 -0.58 -24.39 21.82
C TRP A 524 0.10 -25.74 21.96
N SER A 525 0.09 -26.53 20.89
CA SER A 525 0.76 -27.83 20.77
C SER A 525 1.64 -27.89 19.53
N SER A 526 2.74 -28.63 19.61
CA SER A 526 3.61 -28.86 18.45
C SER A 526 3.08 -29.98 17.55
N ILE A 527 3.44 -29.94 16.27
CA ILE A 527 3.16 -31.02 15.31
C ILE A 527 4.44 -31.81 15.09
N GLY A 528 4.69 -32.77 15.99
CA GLY A 528 6.00 -33.42 16.10
C GLY A 528 7.08 -32.42 16.50
N ILE A 529 8.24 -32.45 15.82
CA ILE A 529 9.26 -31.40 15.86
C ILE A 529 9.04 -30.34 14.76
N GLY A 530 7.96 -30.40 13.99
CA GLY A 530 7.72 -29.47 12.88
C GLY A 530 8.65 -29.71 11.68
N VAL A 531 9.06 -28.62 11.03
CA VAL A 531 9.88 -28.66 9.80
C VAL A 531 11.23 -27.93 9.97
N GLY A 532 12.19 -28.18 9.09
CA GLY A 532 13.49 -27.49 9.16
C GLY A 532 14.50 -27.94 8.10
N GLY A 533 15.79 -27.95 8.44
CA GLY A 533 16.85 -28.50 7.57
C GLY A 533 17.41 -27.55 6.51
N VAL A 534 17.06 -26.26 6.60
CA VAL A 534 17.61 -25.16 5.81
C VAL A 534 17.92 -23.96 6.72
N VAL A 535 18.59 -22.94 6.19
CA VAL A 535 18.75 -21.66 6.90
C VAL A 535 17.45 -20.88 6.76
N ASN A 536 16.89 -20.40 7.87
CA ASN A 536 15.59 -19.71 7.94
C ASN A 536 14.43 -20.52 7.30
N PRO A 537 14.07 -21.70 7.85
CA PRO A 537 12.93 -22.46 7.34
C PRO A 537 11.62 -21.68 7.51
N SER A 538 10.66 -21.96 6.62
CA SER A 538 9.31 -21.41 6.73
C SER A 538 8.27 -22.39 6.24
N VAL A 539 7.06 -22.31 6.80
CA VAL A 539 5.84 -22.90 6.22
C VAL A 539 5.02 -21.76 5.63
N ASN A 540 4.65 -21.87 4.36
CA ASN A 540 3.91 -20.82 3.64
C ASN A 540 2.49 -21.22 3.28
N VAL A 541 2.17 -22.53 3.28
CA VAL A 541 0.80 -23.02 3.05
C VAL A 541 0.52 -24.27 3.87
N ILE A 542 -0.67 -24.34 4.43
CA ILE A 542 -1.24 -25.53 5.07
C ILE A 542 -2.62 -25.77 4.46
N THR A 543 -2.87 -26.97 3.99
CA THR A 543 -4.20 -27.39 3.52
C THR A 543 -4.51 -28.80 4.03
N LYS A 544 -5.78 -29.17 4.07
CA LYS A 544 -6.23 -30.49 4.52
C LYS A 544 -6.96 -31.22 3.42
N LYS A 545 -6.62 -32.50 3.27
CA LYS A 545 -7.45 -33.45 2.52
C LYS A 545 -7.53 -34.76 3.27
N ASP A 546 -8.74 -35.29 3.39
CA ASP A 546 -9.06 -36.49 4.15
C ASP A 546 -8.51 -36.40 5.59
N ASN A 547 -7.62 -37.32 5.97
CA ASN A 547 -6.99 -37.38 7.29
C ASN A 547 -5.56 -36.81 7.30
N TYR A 548 -5.21 -35.99 6.32
CA TYR A 548 -3.85 -35.47 6.16
C TYR A 548 -3.85 -33.95 6.11
N LEU A 549 -2.91 -33.35 6.85
CA LEU A 549 -2.45 -31.99 6.57
C LEU A 549 -1.32 -32.06 5.57
N TYR A 550 -1.38 -31.21 4.56
CA TYR A 550 -0.33 -31.00 3.58
C TYR A 550 0.30 -29.66 3.85
N VAL A 551 1.62 -29.65 3.95
CA VAL A 551 2.40 -28.51 4.40
C VAL A 551 3.41 -28.18 3.32
N GLY A 552 3.40 -26.95 2.84
CA GLY A 552 4.31 -26.41 1.83
C GLY A 552 5.11 -25.23 2.36
N GLY A 553 6.36 -25.08 1.93
CA GLY A 553 7.20 -23.95 2.35
C GLY A 553 8.65 -24.08 1.91
N TYR A 554 9.56 -23.51 2.69
CA TYR A 554 11.01 -23.64 2.50
C TYR A 554 11.61 -24.50 3.63
N PHE A 555 11.72 -25.81 3.39
CA PHE A 555 12.30 -26.76 4.34
C PHE A 555 12.75 -28.05 3.65
N ARG A 556 13.62 -28.80 4.33
CA ARG A 556 14.24 -30.05 3.85
C ARG A 556 13.95 -31.28 4.73
N ILE A 557 13.41 -31.04 5.92
CA ILE A 557 13.03 -32.12 6.83
C ILE A 557 11.69 -31.79 7.48
N ALA A 558 10.94 -32.83 7.81
CA ALA A 558 9.78 -32.81 8.70
C ALA A 558 9.88 -34.00 9.63
N GLY A 559 9.51 -33.90 10.91
CA GLY A 559 9.74 -35.03 11.81
C GLY A 559 8.92 -35.05 13.08
N ASP A 560 8.86 -36.23 13.69
CA ASP A 560 8.21 -36.47 14.98
C ASP A 560 9.16 -36.24 16.16
N SER A 561 10.48 -36.41 15.94
CA SER A 561 11.55 -36.20 16.94
C SER A 561 12.88 -35.84 16.27
N VAL A 562 13.81 -35.25 17.02
CA VAL A 562 15.16 -34.86 16.53
C VAL A 562 15.93 -36.03 15.93
N ASN A 563 15.64 -37.26 16.38
CA ASN A 563 16.31 -38.49 15.93
C ASN A 563 15.58 -39.21 14.78
N ASN A 564 14.41 -38.73 14.34
CA ASN A 564 13.57 -39.35 13.32
C ASN A 564 12.99 -38.32 12.35
N ALA A 565 13.85 -37.43 11.84
CA ALA A 565 13.48 -36.45 10.83
C ALA A 565 13.41 -37.12 9.46
N LEU A 566 12.28 -37.00 8.79
CA LEU A 566 12.06 -37.49 7.43
C LEU A 566 12.61 -36.48 6.43
N PRO A 567 13.44 -36.90 5.47
CA PRO A 567 13.85 -36.04 4.37
C PRO A 567 12.63 -35.76 3.48
N VAL A 568 12.34 -34.48 3.30
CA VAL A 568 11.27 -33.96 2.45
C VAL A 568 11.84 -32.78 1.66
N ASN A 569 11.26 -32.43 0.52
CA ASN A 569 11.72 -31.27 -0.25
C ASN A 569 10.54 -30.31 -0.43
N SER A 570 10.47 -29.34 0.50
CA SER A 570 9.49 -28.25 0.52
C SER A 570 8.02 -28.63 0.75
N ILE A 571 7.70 -29.92 0.69
CA ILE A 571 6.34 -30.44 0.84
C ILE A 571 6.37 -31.68 1.73
N ALA A 572 5.52 -31.70 2.75
CA ALA A 572 5.34 -32.84 3.65
C ALA A 572 3.85 -33.05 3.94
N ARG A 573 3.49 -34.25 4.43
CA ARG A 573 2.15 -34.51 4.96
C ARG A 573 2.19 -35.04 6.38
N PHE A 574 1.21 -34.65 7.19
CA PHE A 574 1.04 -35.10 8.56
C PHE A 574 -0.28 -35.86 8.69
N ASN A 575 -0.21 -37.09 9.20
CA ASN A 575 -1.37 -37.95 9.38
C ASN A 575 -2.06 -37.61 10.70
N LEU A 576 -3.28 -37.08 10.60
CA LEU A 576 -4.08 -36.65 11.76
C LEU A 576 -4.56 -37.81 12.63
N LEU A 577 -4.65 -39.03 12.09
CA LEU A 577 -5.07 -40.22 12.86
C LEU A 577 -3.93 -40.82 13.66
N THR A 578 -2.73 -40.87 13.08
CA THR A 578 -1.57 -41.51 13.71
C THR A 578 -0.67 -40.53 14.45
N GLY A 579 -0.82 -39.22 14.19
CA GLY A 579 0.02 -38.18 14.76
C GLY A 579 1.46 -38.23 14.26
N ARG A 580 1.66 -38.64 13.00
CA ARG A 580 2.99 -38.85 12.41
C ARG A 580 3.17 -38.11 11.10
N TRP A 581 4.37 -37.58 10.90
CA TRP A 581 4.82 -37.15 9.58
C TRP A 581 5.01 -38.37 8.66
N GLU A 582 4.62 -38.23 7.40
CA GLU A 582 4.82 -39.24 6.38
C GLU A 582 5.56 -38.66 5.18
N ASN A 583 6.40 -39.50 4.55
CA ASN A 583 7.13 -39.09 3.37
C ASN A 583 6.18 -38.82 2.20
N PHE A 584 6.46 -37.79 1.41
CA PHE A 584 5.59 -37.32 0.33
C PHE A 584 6.34 -37.21 -1.01
N GLY A 585 6.87 -38.34 -1.46
CA GLY A 585 7.73 -38.42 -2.64
C GLY A 585 9.03 -37.62 -2.48
N ASN A 586 9.66 -37.25 -3.60
CA ASN A 586 10.92 -36.48 -3.61
C ASN A 586 10.72 -34.95 -3.60
N GLY A 587 9.47 -34.48 -3.45
CA GLY A 587 9.12 -33.06 -3.40
C GLY A 587 9.57 -32.23 -4.63
N VAL A 588 9.90 -30.96 -4.39
CA VAL A 588 10.32 -29.99 -5.41
C VAL A 588 11.66 -29.34 -5.06
N GLU A 589 12.51 -29.08 -6.05
CA GLU A 589 13.85 -28.52 -5.83
C GLU A 589 14.12 -27.32 -6.75
N LEU A 590 14.94 -26.38 -6.26
CA LEU A 590 15.48 -25.28 -7.08
C LEU A 590 16.68 -25.75 -7.91
N PHE A 591 17.50 -26.61 -7.34
CA PHE A 591 18.61 -27.30 -8.00
C PHE A 591 18.96 -28.51 -7.14
N GLU A 592 19.70 -29.46 -7.72
CA GLU A 592 19.97 -30.77 -7.12
C GLU A 592 20.37 -30.66 -5.63
N GLY A 593 19.50 -31.19 -4.77
CA GLY A 593 19.70 -31.24 -3.32
C GLY A 593 19.36 -29.96 -2.55
N THR A 594 18.83 -28.93 -3.21
CA THR A 594 18.34 -27.69 -2.58
C THR A 594 16.82 -27.58 -2.74
N PRO A 595 16.06 -27.59 -1.62
CA PRO A 595 14.61 -27.53 -1.67
C PRO A 595 14.16 -26.24 -2.35
N GLY A 596 13.07 -26.32 -3.10
CA GLY A 596 12.38 -25.14 -3.62
C GLY A 596 11.62 -24.39 -2.54
N ILE A 597 10.86 -23.38 -2.94
CA ILE A 597 9.89 -22.72 -2.07
C ILE A 597 8.51 -23.03 -2.61
N VAL A 598 7.59 -23.47 -1.75
CA VAL A 598 6.18 -23.65 -2.12
C VAL A 598 5.39 -22.56 -1.42
N TYR A 599 4.57 -21.85 -2.19
CA TYR A 599 3.70 -20.79 -1.66
C TYR A 599 2.25 -21.22 -1.60
N ASP A 600 1.82 -22.14 -2.47
CA ASP A 600 0.44 -22.60 -2.47
C ASP A 600 0.28 -24.07 -2.90
N ILE A 601 -0.75 -24.72 -2.37
CA ILE A 601 -1.14 -26.10 -2.64
C ILE A 601 -2.65 -26.15 -2.82
N GLU A 602 -3.09 -26.66 -3.97
CA GLU A 602 -4.51 -26.77 -4.34
C GLU A 602 -4.85 -28.20 -4.80
N PHE A 603 -6.09 -28.65 -4.61
CA PHE A 603 -6.52 -30.00 -5.01
C PHE A 603 -7.48 -30.00 -6.22
N ALA A 604 -7.10 -30.75 -7.26
CA ALA A 604 -7.95 -31.09 -8.39
C ALA A 604 -8.37 -32.56 -8.31
N GLY A 605 -9.45 -32.85 -7.58
CA GLY A 605 -9.83 -34.22 -7.24
C GLY A 605 -8.72 -34.91 -6.44
N ASP A 606 -8.19 -36.02 -6.93
CA ASP A 606 -7.06 -36.74 -6.31
C ASP A 606 -5.67 -36.22 -6.69
N THR A 607 -5.61 -35.24 -7.58
CA THR A 607 -4.36 -34.59 -7.95
C THR A 607 -4.10 -33.43 -7.02
N MET A 608 -2.95 -33.43 -6.35
CA MET A 608 -2.46 -32.25 -5.64
C MET A 608 -1.65 -31.40 -6.60
N LEU A 609 -1.85 -30.09 -6.56
CA LEU A 609 -1.15 -29.08 -7.34
C LEU A 609 -0.27 -28.28 -6.38
N ALA A 610 0.94 -27.94 -6.79
CA ALA A 610 1.86 -27.13 -5.99
C ALA A 610 2.42 -26.01 -6.85
N GLY A 611 2.35 -24.79 -6.31
CA GLY A 611 2.87 -23.56 -6.90
C GLY A 611 3.95 -22.95 -6.01
N GLY A 612 4.99 -22.40 -6.61
CA GLY A 612 6.03 -21.74 -5.83
C GLY A 612 7.19 -21.21 -6.66
N TYR A 613 8.40 -21.42 -6.15
CA TYR A 613 9.66 -21.12 -6.82
C TYR A 613 10.56 -22.37 -6.77
N PHE A 614 10.57 -23.12 -7.87
CA PHE A 614 11.34 -24.35 -8.04
C PHE A 614 11.55 -24.67 -9.52
N LEU A 615 12.60 -25.45 -9.82
CA LEU A 615 12.97 -25.85 -11.19
C LEU A 615 12.68 -27.32 -11.48
N THR A 616 12.39 -28.13 -10.47
CA THR A 616 12.07 -29.55 -10.65
C THR A 616 10.92 -30.02 -9.77
N ALA A 617 10.18 -31.00 -10.30
CA ALA A 617 9.18 -31.79 -9.60
C ALA A 617 9.66 -33.25 -9.58
N GLY A 618 10.09 -33.73 -8.42
CA GLY A 618 10.89 -34.95 -8.33
C GLY A 618 12.16 -34.83 -9.17
N THR A 619 12.32 -35.70 -10.16
CA THR A 619 13.48 -35.66 -11.08
C THR A 619 13.19 -34.97 -12.41
N ALA A 620 11.94 -34.55 -12.65
CA ALA A 620 11.54 -33.91 -13.89
C ALA A 620 11.68 -32.40 -13.80
N ALA A 621 12.10 -31.74 -14.89
CA ALA A 621 12.07 -30.28 -14.98
C ALA A 621 10.64 -29.77 -14.82
N ALA A 622 10.46 -28.72 -14.04
CA ALA A 622 9.18 -28.06 -13.78
C ALA A 622 9.46 -26.58 -13.50
N ASN A 623 8.75 -25.66 -14.15
CA ASN A 623 8.94 -24.23 -13.88
C ASN A 623 7.88 -23.77 -12.88
N SER A 624 8.18 -23.86 -11.59
CA SER A 624 7.35 -23.32 -10.49
C SER A 624 5.93 -23.89 -10.33
N LEU A 625 5.56 -24.90 -11.13
CA LEU A 625 4.28 -25.61 -11.07
C LEU A 625 4.48 -27.11 -11.18
N ALA A 626 3.91 -27.83 -10.22
CA ALA A 626 3.98 -29.28 -10.15
C ALA A 626 2.62 -29.87 -9.80
N LYS A 627 2.43 -31.14 -10.17
CA LYS A 627 1.31 -31.96 -9.72
C LYS A 627 1.80 -33.27 -9.12
N TYR A 628 1.10 -33.74 -8.11
CA TYR A 628 1.32 -35.04 -7.50
C TYR A 628 0.11 -35.93 -7.77
N ILE A 629 0.35 -37.03 -8.49
CA ILE A 629 -0.66 -38.02 -8.84
C ILE A 629 0.01 -39.40 -8.88
N ASN A 630 -0.69 -40.45 -8.45
CA ASN A 630 -0.18 -41.82 -8.44
C ASN A 630 1.21 -41.94 -7.77
N ASN A 631 1.34 -41.30 -6.61
CA ASN A 631 2.56 -41.23 -5.81
C ASN A 631 3.80 -40.62 -6.51
N THR A 632 3.59 -39.86 -7.59
CA THR A 632 4.68 -39.31 -8.41
C THR A 632 4.51 -37.81 -8.61
N TRP A 633 5.61 -37.07 -8.45
CA TRP A 633 5.71 -35.65 -8.80
C TRP A 633 5.96 -35.49 -10.29
N LEU A 634 5.13 -34.67 -10.94
CA LEU A 634 5.17 -34.42 -12.38
C LEU A 634 5.02 -32.92 -12.66
N PRO A 635 5.63 -32.39 -13.74
CA PRO A 635 5.31 -31.05 -14.21
C PRO A 635 3.87 -30.95 -14.72
N ILE A 636 3.34 -29.72 -14.73
CA ILE A 636 2.11 -29.37 -15.45
C ILE A 636 2.51 -28.84 -16.84
N GLY A 637 1.97 -29.43 -17.91
CA GLY A 637 2.31 -29.07 -19.29
C GLY A 637 3.22 -30.09 -20.00
N SER A 638 3.69 -29.74 -21.19
CA SER A 638 4.60 -30.59 -21.98
C SER A 638 6.07 -30.35 -21.57
N PRO A 639 7.02 -31.24 -21.90
CA PRO A 639 8.43 -31.03 -21.55
C PRO A 639 9.05 -29.72 -22.07
N SER A 640 8.53 -29.15 -23.15
CA SER A 640 8.96 -27.87 -23.72
C SER A 640 8.10 -26.67 -23.30
N ASP A 641 7.04 -26.90 -22.53
CA ASP A 641 6.05 -25.89 -22.11
C ASP A 641 5.43 -26.28 -20.75
N ASN A 642 6.32 -26.54 -19.79
CA ASN A 642 6.01 -27.00 -18.44
C ASN A 642 6.03 -25.84 -17.44
N GLY A 643 4.95 -25.63 -16.69
CA GLY A 643 4.88 -24.58 -15.66
C GLY A 643 5.08 -23.16 -16.20
N VAL A 644 5.42 -22.18 -15.35
CA VAL A 644 5.58 -20.75 -15.66
C VAL A 644 6.99 -20.25 -15.32
N THR A 645 7.47 -19.19 -16.00
CA THR A 645 8.79 -18.60 -15.71
C THR A 645 8.66 -17.49 -14.67
N GLY A 646 8.87 -17.82 -13.39
CA GLY A 646 8.80 -16.88 -12.28
C GLY A 646 8.28 -17.56 -11.02
N VAL A 647 7.66 -16.79 -10.12
CA VAL A 647 7.13 -17.28 -8.85
C VAL A 647 5.61 -17.41 -8.94
N VAL A 648 5.08 -18.56 -8.53
CA VAL A 648 3.63 -18.75 -8.34
C VAL A 648 3.29 -18.54 -6.88
N TYR A 649 2.35 -17.65 -6.61
CA TYR A 649 1.86 -17.35 -5.26
C TYR A 649 0.47 -17.93 -4.99
N ALA A 650 -0.36 -18.10 -6.03
CA ALA A 650 -1.74 -18.53 -5.87
C ALA A 650 -2.18 -19.53 -6.94
N LEU A 651 -2.94 -20.52 -6.53
CA LEU A 651 -3.56 -21.56 -7.32
C LEU A 651 -5.03 -21.65 -6.94
N LYS A 652 -5.92 -21.65 -7.94
CA LYS A 652 -7.34 -21.91 -7.69
C LYS A 652 -7.92 -22.84 -8.72
N TYR A 653 -8.41 -24.00 -8.31
CA TYR A 653 -9.01 -24.98 -9.20
C TYR A 653 -10.54 -24.95 -9.11
N GLN A 654 -11.20 -24.61 -10.21
CA GLN A 654 -12.65 -24.65 -10.32
C GLN A 654 -13.07 -24.98 -11.75
N ASP A 655 -14.14 -25.76 -11.93
CA ASP A 655 -14.73 -26.09 -13.24
C ASP A 655 -13.71 -26.60 -14.27
N GLU A 656 -12.88 -27.56 -13.85
CA GLU A 656 -11.81 -28.17 -14.66
C GLU A 656 -10.71 -27.21 -15.12
N LYS A 657 -10.68 -26.00 -14.57
CA LYS A 657 -9.68 -24.97 -14.87
C LYS A 657 -8.87 -24.66 -13.64
N LEU A 658 -7.56 -24.60 -13.82
CA LEU A 658 -6.63 -24.07 -12.82
C LEU A 658 -6.30 -22.63 -13.19
N LEU A 659 -6.64 -21.69 -12.31
CA LEU A 659 -6.10 -20.34 -12.35
C LEU A 659 -4.79 -20.32 -11.58
N ILE A 660 -3.81 -19.60 -12.12
CA ILE A 660 -2.48 -19.46 -11.56
C ILE A 660 -2.16 -17.97 -11.49
N GLY A 661 -1.91 -17.48 -10.28
CA GLY A 661 -1.48 -16.12 -9.99
C GLY A 661 -0.05 -16.10 -9.47
N GLY A 662 0.70 -15.08 -9.86
CA GLY A 662 2.09 -14.98 -9.42
C GLY A 662 2.81 -13.74 -9.90
N GLU A 663 4.13 -13.78 -9.80
CA GLU A 663 5.06 -12.85 -10.42
C GLU A 663 5.87 -13.65 -11.45
N PHE A 664 5.34 -13.79 -12.65
CA PHE A 664 5.94 -14.58 -13.71
C PHE A 664 5.66 -13.99 -15.08
N ASP A 665 6.46 -14.42 -16.05
CA ASP A 665 6.27 -14.13 -17.45
C ASP A 665 5.77 -15.36 -18.19
N ARG A 666 4.66 -15.21 -18.91
CA ARG A 666 4.22 -16.22 -19.87
C ARG A 666 3.74 -15.62 -21.20
N THR A 667 4.47 -15.97 -22.25
CA THR A 667 4.12 -16.07 -23.69
C THR A 667 4.55 -14.96 -24.66
N GLY A 668 4.85 -15.43 -25.89
CA GLY A 668 5.28 -14.66 -27.07
C GLY A 668 4.20 -13.79 -27.72
N THR A 669 3.53 -12.97 -26.91
CA THR A 669 2.65 -11.86 -27.34
C THR A 669 3.29 -10.48 -27.14
N GLY A 670 4.39 -10.42 -26.38
CA GLY A 670 5.13 -9.17 -26.10
C GLY A 670 4.75 -8.46 -24.80
N ASN A 671 3.80 -9.00 -24.01
CA ASN A 671 3.40 -8.45 -22.71
C ASN A 671 3.60 -9.46 -21.57
N THR A 672 4.00 -8.99 -20.38
CA THR A 672 4.12 -9.75 -19.14
C THR A 672 2.73 -9.95 -18.53
N THR A 673 2.36 -11.16 -18.08
CA THR A 673 1.07 -11.42 -17.41
C THR A 673 1.24 -12.23 -16.15
N SER A 674 0.59 -11.78 -15.07
CA SER A 674 0.67 -12.35 -13.73
C SER A 674 -0.49 -13.28 -13.39
N LEU A 675 -1.36 -13.57 -14.38
CA LEU A 675 -2.53 -14.43 -14.22
C LEU A 675 -2.78 -15.28 -15.48
N VAL A 676 -2.78 -16.59 -15.34
CA VAL A 676 -3.01 -17.54 -16.45
C VAL A 676 -3.97 -18.66 -16.07
N ILE A 677 -4.54 -19.31 -17.09
CA ILE A 677 -5.43 -20.47 -16.96
C ILE A 677 -4.78 -21.69 -17.61
N TRP A 678 -4.87 -22.82 -16.93
CA TRP A 678 -4.60 -24.15 -17.47
C TRP A 678 -5.88 -24.99 -17.47
N ASP A 679 -6.28 -25.47 -18.65
CA ASP A 679 -7.49 -26.29 -18.85
C ASP A 679 -7.19 -27.73 -19.29
N GLY A 680 -5.92 -28.14 -19.20
CA GLY A 680 -5.47 -29.46 -19.65
C GLY A 680 -5.17 -29.57 -21.15
N SER A 681 -5.65 -28.64 -21.97
CA SER A 681 -5.38 -28.59 -23.42
C SER A 681 -4.26 -27.62 -23.79
N GLY A 682 -4.00 -26.62 -22.94
CA GLY A 682 -2.92 -25.66 -23.12
C GLY A 682 -3.00 -24.49 -22.14
N TRP A 683 -2.01 -23.60 -22.23
CA TRP A 683 -1.95 -22.38 -21.43
C TRP A 683 -2.71 -21.24 -22.11
N LYS A 684 -3.52 -20.52 -21.35
CA LYS A 684 -4.28 -19.37 -21.81
C LYS A 684 -4.05 -18.19 -20.88
N GLU A 685 -3.99 -16.99 -21.44
CA GLU A 685 -4.09 -15.79 -20.63
C GLU A 685 -5.45 -15.74 -19.93
N ALA A 686 -5.44 -15.47 -18.63
CA ALA A 686 -6.67 -15.38 -17.86
C ALA A 686 -7.31 -14.01 -18.06
N TYR A 687 -8.52 -13.99 -18.63
CA TYR A 687 -9.40 -12.81 -18.58
C TYR A 687 -8.75 -11.50 -19.07
N GLY A 688 -7.84 -11.56 -20.05
CA GLY A 688 -7.16 -10.39 -20.62
C GLY A 688 -5.95 -9.87 -19.84
N GLY A 689 -5.49 -10.58 -18.80
CA GLY A 689 -4.18 -10.36 -18.15
C GLY A 689 -4.15 -9.27 -17.07
N ILE A 690 -3.03 -9.22 -16.33
CA ILE A 690 -2.79 -8.30 -15.20
C ILE A 690 -1.48 -7.53 -15.45
N TYR A 691 -1.53 -6.20 -15.32
CA TYR A 691 -0.47 -5.29 -15.76
C TYR A 691 -0.15 -4.17 -14.77
N TYR A 692 1.04 -3.58 -14.93
CA TYR A 692 1.47 -2.39 -14.20
C TYR A 692 1.75 -1.24 -15.18
N GLN A 693 1.15 -0.06 -14.99
CA GLN A 693 1.24 1.01 -16.01
C GLN A 693 2.53 1.83 -16.04
N ASN A 694 3.25 2.02 -14.94
CA ASN A 694 4.12 3.21 -14.83
C ASN A 694 5.42 3.04 -14.01
N LEU A 695 5.96 1.83 -13.85
CA LEU A 695 7.22 1.65 -13.12
C LEU A 695 8.20 0.76 -13.89
N ILE A 696 9.36 1.33 -14.23
CA ILE A 696 10.49 0.59 -14.78
C ILE A 696 11.01 -0.31 -13.65
N GLY A 697 10.93 -1.63 -13.84
CA GLY A 697 11.47 -2.62 -12.89
C GLY A 697 10.52 -3.11 -11.80
N VAL A 698 9.22 -2.82 -11.89
CA VAL A 698 8.20 -3.40 -10.99
C VAL A 698 7.29 -4.32 -11.79
N TYR A 699 7.25 -5.61 -11.40
CA TYR A 699 6.45 -6.63 -12.05
C TYR A 699 5.07 -6.71 -11.40
N PRO A 700 3.98 -6.84 -12.19
CA PRO A 700 2.67 -7.12 -11.61
C PRO A 700 2.73 -8.43 -10.83
N ARG A 701 1.98 -8.51 -9.73
CA ARG A 701 1.90 -9.70 -8.89
C ARG A 701 0.45 -9.99 -8.56
N VAL A 702 -0.01 -11.21 -8.80
CA VAL A 702 -1.23 -11.75 -8.16
C VAL A 702 -0.80 -12.55 -6.94
N SER A 703 -1.26 -12.13 -5.77
CA SER A 703 -0.95 -12.73 -4.47
C SER A 703 -1.91 -13.84 -4.11
N ASP A 704 -3.20 -13.64 -4.37
CA ASP A 704 -4.25 -14.60 -4.04
C ASP A 704 -5.43 -14.56 -5.03
N ILE A 705 -6.18 -15.65 -5.08
CA ILE A 705 -7.29 -15.90 -6.00
C ILE A 705 -8.41 -16.64 -5.27
N GLU A 706 -9.61 -16.05 -5.29
CA GLU A 706 -10.82 -16.70 -4.80
C GLU A 706 -11.96 -16.70 -5.82
N TYR A 707 -12.95 -17.55 -5.59
CA TYR A 707 -14.19 -17.55 -6.38
C TYR A 707 -15.40 -17.15 -5.54
N VAL A 708 -16.09 -16.12 -6.02
CA VAL A 708 -17.33 -15.63 -5.42
C VAL A 708 -18.47 -15.78 -6.40
N ASN A 709 -19.41 -16.68 -6.11
CA ASN A 709 -20.55 -16.98 -6.99
C ASN A 709 -20.10 -17.32 -8.44
N GLY A 710 -19.01 -18.09 -8.57
CA GLY A 710 -18.42 -18.48 -9.86
C GLY A 710 -17.64 -17.37 -10.57
N ARG A 711 -17.43 -16.22 -9.92
CA ARG A 711 -16.61 -15.11 -10.44
C ARG A 711 -15.25 -15.11 -9.76
N PRO A 712 -14.14 -15.07 -10.51
CA PRO A 712 -12.83 -14.97 -9.90
C PRO A 712 -12.62 -13.56 -9.33
N VAL A 713 -12.04 -13.53 -8.15
CA VAL A 713 -11.60 -12.35 -7.42
C VAL A 713 -10.11 -12.52 -7.17
N ILE A 714 -9.35 -11.46 -7.37
CA ILE A 714 -7.89 -11.48 -7.22
C ILE A 714 -7.42 -10.32 -6.36
N THR A 715 -6.30 -10.54 -5.68
CA THR A 715 -5.55 -9.51 -4.96
C THR A 715 -4.08 -9.54 -5.37
N GLY A 716 -3.38 -8.41 -5.24
CA GLY A 716 -1.93 -8.34 -5.40
C GLY A 716 -1.41 -6.94 -5.72
N LEU A 717 -0.24 -6.84 -6.35
CA LEU A 717 0.33 -5.57 -6.82
C LEU A 717 0.04 -5.39 -8.31
N PHE A 718 -1.02 -4.66 -8.61
CA PHE A 718 -1.38 -4.30 -9.98
C PHE A 718 -2.32 -3.10 -9.98
N ASN A 719 -2.17 -2.22 -10.98
CA ASN A 719 -3.09 -1.10 -11.18
C ASN A 719 -3.94 -1.24 -12.46
N LYS A 720 -3.83 -2.38 -13.15
CA LYS A 720 -4.58 -2.72 -14.35
C LYS A 720 -4.92 -4.20 -14.44
N ALA A 721 -6.11 -4.48 -14.92
CA ALA A 721 -6.55 -5.80 -15.33
C ALA A 721 -7.30 -5.71 -16.67
N ALA A 722 -6.82 -6.41 -17.71
CA ALA A 722 -7.32 -6.31 -19.09
C ALA A 722 -7.49 -4.86 -19.60
N ASP A 723 -6.43 -4.05 -19.45
CA ASP A 723 -6.38 -2.61 -19.75
C ASP A 723 -7.32 -1.69 -18.93
N VAL A 724 -8.16 -2.25 -18.05
CA VAL A 724 -9.02 -1.50 -17.14
C VAL A 724 -8.23 -1.09 -15.90
N PRO A 725 -8.18 0.20 -15.52
CA PRO A 725 -7.61 0.63 -14.24
C PRO A 725 -8.39 0.02 -13.06
N VAL A 726 -7.68 -0.61 -12.13
CA VAL A 726 -8.23 -1.23 -10.91
C VAL A 726 -7.26 -1.03 -9.75
N SER A 727 -7.69 -1.20 -8.49
CA SER A 727 -6.88 -0.90 -7.30
C SER A 727 -6.51 -2.15 -6.51
N ASN A 728 -5.42 -2.85 -6.87
CA ASN A 728 -4.79 -4.00 -6.16
C ASN A 728 -5.73 -5.17 -5.71
N ALA A 729 -7.03 -5.07 -5.97
CA ALA A 729 -8.11 -6.00 -5.67
C ALA A 729 -9.16 -5.84 -6.76
N ALA A 730 -9.51 -6.92 -7.45
CA ALA A 730 -10.40 -6.86 -8.61
C ALA A 730 -11.31 -8.08 -8.68
N ILE A 731 -12.53 -7.88 -9.20
CA ILE A 731 -13.51 -8.94 -9.45
C ILE A 731 -13.82 -9.01 -10.95
N PHE A 732 -13.84 -10.22 -11.50
CA PHE A 732 -14.23 -10.43 -12.89
C PHE A 732 -15.73 -10.66 -13.01
N GLU A 733 -16.45 -9.74 -13.64
CA GLU A 733 -17.90 -9.83 -13.84
C GLU A 733 -18.35 -9.14 -15.13
N GLY A 734 -19.45 -9.63 -15.71
CA GLY A 734 -19.98 -9.07 -16.96
C GLY A 734 -19.02 -9.16 -18.16
N GLY A 735 -18.00 -10.03 -18.10
CA GLY A 735 -16.99 -10.17 -19.14
C GLY A 735 -15.79 -9.21 -19.01
N ALA A 736 -15.67 -8.46 -17.91
CA ALA A 736 -14.57 -7.54 -17.66
C ALA A 736 -14.09 -7.59 -16.20
N TRP A 737 -12.86 -7.11 -15.97
CA TRP A 737 -12.40 -6.82 -14.61
C TRP A 737 -13.01 -5.51 -14.13
N ASN A 738 -13.50 -5.51 -12.90
CA ASN A 738 -14.05 -4.35 -12.22
C ASN A 738 -13.27 -4.12 -10.93
N ASP A 739 -13.03 -2.84 -10.64
CA ASP A 739 -12.48 -2.43 -9.36
C ASP A 739 -13.49 -2.70 -8.25
N MET A 740 -13.01 -3.14 -7.09
CA MET A 740 -13.86 -3.42 -5.93
C MET A 740 -14.16 -2.11 -5.19
N ASN A 741 -14.92 -1.19 -5.79
CA ASN A 741 -15.33 0.09 -5.19
C ASN A 741 -14.17 0.90 -4.54
N GLY A 742 -13.06 1.10 -5.25
CA GLY A 742 -11.86 1.79 -4.76
C GLY A 742 -10.73 0.85 -4.38
N GLY A 743 -11.00 -0.45 -4.24
CA GLY A 743 -10.02 -1.50 -3.94
C GLY A 743 -9.16 -1.20 -2.72
N VAL A 744 -7.86 -1.53 -2.79
CA VAL A 744 -6.89 -1.28 -1.70
C VAL A 744 -5.66 -0.53 -2.21
N ASN A 745 -5.00 0.25 -1.34
CA ASN A 745 -3.97 1.21 -1.76
C ASN A 745 -2.52 0.71 -1.76
N ASP A 746 -2.24 -0.41 -1.12
CA ASP A 746 -0.89 -1.00 -1.04
C ASP A 746 -1.01 -2.52 -1.23
N PHE A 747 -0.23 -3.35 -0.54
CA PHE A 747 -0.05 -4.75 -0.88
C PHE A 747 -0.99 -5.70 -0.12
N PRO A 748 -2.08 -6.19 -0.73
CA PRO A 748 -2.84 -7.33 -0.22
C PRO A 748 -2.10 -8.64 -0.52
N VAL A 749 -2.14 -9.54 0.45
CA VAL A 749 -1.42 -10.82 0.46
C VAL A 749 -2.38 -12.01 0.39
N ASP A 750 -3.50 -11.93 1.10
CA ASP A 750 -4.41 -13.05 1.33
C ASP A 750 -5.87 -12.60 1.17
N LEU A 751 -6.71 -13.51 0.68
CA LEU A 751 -8.10 -13.31 0.30
C LEU A 751 -8.93 -14.55 0.69
N GLU A 752 -9.89 -14.38 1.60
CA GLU A 752 -10.77 -15.47 2.07
C GLU A 752 -12.25 -15.16 1.77
N VAL A 753 -13.01 -16.17 1.34
CA VAL A 753 -14.48 -16.06 1.20
C VAL A 753 -15.17 -16.57 2.47
N ASN A 754 -15.96 -15.71 3.11
CA ASN A 754 -16.68 -16.01 4.35
C ASN A 754 -18.14 -15.54 4.28
N GLY A 755 -19.11 -16.46 4.24
CA GLY A 755 -20.49 -16.15 4.65
C GLY A 755 -21.18 -15.00 3.91
N GLY A 756 -20.78 -14.71 2.66
CA GLY A 756 -21.26 -13.55 1.90
C GLY A 756 -20.37 -12.30 1.99
N LYS A 757 -19.18 -12.42 2.58
CA LYS A 757 -18.12 -11.41 2.60
C LYS A 757 -16.83 -11.97 2.00
N LEU A 758 -15.99 -11.07 1.51
CA LEU A 758 -14.57 -11.31 1.28
C LEU A 758 -13.79 -10.70 2.44
N ILE A 759 -12.76 -11.38 2.89
CA ILE A 759 -11.78 -10.88 3.85
C ILE A 759 -10.48 -10.72 3.09
N LEU A 760 -9.90 -9.53 3.12
CA LEU A 760 -8.60 -9.25 2.55
C LEU A 760 -7.63 -8.94 3.68
N SER A 761 -6.39 -9.40 3.55
CA SER A 761 -5.34 -9.05 4.49
C SER A 761 -4.01 -8.72 3.80
N GLY A 762 -3.15 -7.93 4.44
CA GLY A 762 -1.88 -7.46 3.87
C GLY A 762 -1.21 -6.30 4.59
N THR A 763 -0.54 -5.43 3.83
CA THR A 763 0.16 -4.22 4.35
C THR A 763 -0.65 -2.92 4.20
N PHE A 764 -1.79 -2.99 3.50
CA PHE A 764 -2.59 -1.83 3.12
C PHE A 764 -3.13 -1.02 4.29
N THR A 765 -3.45 0.23 3.98
CA THR A 765 -3.92 1.25 4.95
C THR A 765 -5.26 1.85 4.59
N ILE A 766 -5.73 1.62 3.36
CA ILE A 766 -7.02 2.09 2.85
C ILE A 766 -7.67 0.95 2.08
N ALA A 767 -8.96 0.73 2.35
CA ALA A 767 -9.83 -0.12 1.56
C ALA A 767 -11.14 0.64 1.26
N GLY A 768 -11.53 0.73 -0.01
CA GLY A 768 -12.79 1.38 -0.39
C GLY A 768 -12.90 2.87 -0.10
N ASN A 769 -11.78 3.60 -0.08
CA ASN A 769 -11.68 4.97 0.42
C ASN A 769 -12.05 5.12 1.91
N HIS A 770 -11.82 4.08 2.70
CA HIS A 770 -11.88 4.14 4.16
C HIS A 770 -10.56 3.68 4.76
N PRO A 771 -10.10 4.25 5.90
CA PRO A 771 -8.96 3.72 6.62
C PRO A 771 -9.20 2.25 6.99
N SER A 772 -8.24 1.39 6.64
CA SER A 772 -8.30 -0.04 6.92
C SER A 772 -6.87 -0.53 7.05
N VAL A 773 -6.46 -0.94 8.25
CA VAL A 773 -5.06 -1.33 8.47
C VAL A 773 -4.94 -2.84 8.40
N SER A 774 -4.32 -3.32 7.32
CA SER A 774 -3.90 -4.71 7.12
C SER A 774 -5.00 -5.78 7.06
N ILE A 775 -6.25 -5.47 7.42
CA ILE A 775 -7.43 -6.33 7.22
C ILE A 775 -8.58 -5.44 6.72
N ALA A 776 -9.36 -5.94 5.77
CA ALA A 776 -10.59 -5.32 5.29
C ALA A 776 -11.63 -6.39 4.98
N THR A 777 -12.91 -6.05 5.17
CA THR A 777 -14.02 -6.90 4.71
C THR A 777 -14.80 -6.21 3.60
N TYR A 778 -15.18 -6.98 2.60
CA TYR A 778 -16.00 -6.53 1.50
C TYR A 778 -17.27 -7.37 1.44
N ASP A 779 -18.40 -6.75 1.69
CA ASP A 779 -19.71 -7.40 1.60
C ASP A 779 -19.98 -7.74 0.14
N ILE A 780 -20.05 -9.03 -0.15
CA ILE A 780 -20.44 -9.52 -1.45
C ILE A 780 -21.94 -9.21 -1.57
N PRO A 781 -22.39 -8.52 -2.61
CA PRO A 781 -23.81 -8.31 -2.82
C PRO A 781 -24.49 -9.68 -2.95
N THR A 782 -25.31 -10.04 -1.94
CA THR A 782 -26.04 -11.31 -1.89
C THR A 782 -27.40 -11.25 -2.60
N SER A 783 -27.72 -10.12 -3.24
CA SER A 783 -28.84 -9.97 -4.15
C SER A 783 -28.39 -9.22 -5.40
N VAL A 784 -28.94 -9.61 -6.55
CA VAL A 784 -29.30 -8.60 -7.54
C VAL A 784 -30.49 -7.88 -6.92
N ASP A 785 -30.21 -6.83 -6.14
CA ASP A 785 -31.22 -5.80 -5.96
C ASP A 785 -31.47 -5.23 -7.36
N ASP A 786 -32.51 -5.72 -8.01
CA ASP A 786 -33.26 -4.98 -9.05
C ASP A 786 -33.95 -3.74 -8.42
N ASP A 787 -33.29 -3.09 -7.45
CA ASP A 787 -33.60 -1.78 -6.92
C ASP A 787 -32.54 -0.79 -7.49
N ASN A 788 -32.33 -0.87 -8.81
CA ASN A 788 -32.44 0.38 -9.56
C ASN A 788 -33.76 0.97 -9.12
N GLY A 789 -33.83 2.22 -8.65
CA GLY A 789 -35.06 2.93 -8.28
C GLY A 789 -36.08 3.07 -9.43
N ILE A 790 -36.45 1.96 -10.04
CA ILE A 790 -37.38 1.68 -11.10
C ILE A 790 -38.08 0.43 -10.58
N SER A 791 -39.24 0.64 -9.96
CA SER A 791 -40.17 -0.42 -9.56
C SER A 791 -40.14 -1.58 -10.56
N LYS A 792 -39.93 -2.81 -10.10
CA LYS A 792 -40.17 -4.01 -10.93
C LYS A 792 -41.49 -3.82 -11.67
N PRO A 793 -41.53 -3.93 -13.00
CA PRO A 793 -42.75 -3.64 -13.72
C PRO A 793 -43.81 -4.68 -13.35
N ASP A 794 -45.01 -4.21 -13.02
CA ASP A 794 -46.15 -5.08 -12.74
C ASP A 794 -46.40 -6.05 -13.90
N PHE A 795 -47.07 -7.17 -13.62
CA PHE A 795 -47.56 -8.06 -14.67
C PHE A 795 -48.55 -7.29 -15.55
N HIS A 796 -48.11 -6.89 -16.75
CA HIS A 796 -48.84 -5.95 -17.59
C HIS A 796 -48.72 -6.32 -19.07
N LEU A 797 -49.82 -6.16 -19.80
CA LEU A 797 -49.91 -6.37 -21.25
C LEU A 797 -50.27 -5.05 -21.93
N ALA A 798 -49.34 -4.51 -22.72
CA ALA A 798 -49.54 -3.24 -23.42
C ALA A 798 -50.48 -3.39 -24.63
N GLN A 799 -51.06 -2.26 -25.05
CA GLN A 799 -51.79 -2.18 -26.30
C GLN A 799 -50.82 -2.38 -27.48
N ASN A 800 -51.16 -3.25 -28.43
CA ASN A 800 -50.33 -3.49 -29.60
C ASN A 800 -50.13 -2.20 -30.42
N TYR A 801 -48.94 -2.01 -31.00
CA TYR A 801 -48.62 -0.85 -31.82
C TYR A 801 -47.94 -1.24 -33.14
N PRO A 802 -48.40 -0.71 -34.29
CA PRO A 802 -49.58 0.14 -34.45
C PRO A 802 -50.90 -0.60 -34.14
N ASN A 803 -51.98 0.14 -33.84
CA ASN A 803 -53.36 -0.37 -33.76
C ASN A 803 -54.33 0.77 -34.15
N PRO A 804 -55.08 0.69 -35.26
CA PRO A 804 -55.15 -0.45 -36.19
C PRO A 804 -53.82 -0.71 -36.93
N PHE A 805 -53.60 -1.94 -37.41
CA PHE A 805 -52.35 -2.32 -38.08
C PHE A 805 -52.58 -3.03 -39.41
N ASN A 806 -51.55 -3.02 -40.27
CA ASN A 806 -51.53 -3.68 -41.57
C ASN A 806 -50.10 -4.10 -42.01
N PRO A 807 -49.83 -5.38 -42.29
CA PRO A 807 -50.40 -6.55 -41.63
C PRO A 807 -49.65 -6.89 -40.33
N ALA A 808 -48.64 -6.10 -39.91
CA ALA A 808 -47.80 -6.41 -38.76
C ALA A 808 -47.95 -5.41 -37.61
N THR A 809 -47.86 -5.91 -36.38
CA THR A 809 -47.90 -5.12 -35.14
C THR A 809 -46.94 -5.70 -34.11
N SER A 810 -46.53 -4.91 -33.13
CA SER A 810 -45.74 -5.36 -31.99
C SER A 810 -46.61 -5.37 -30.73
N ILE A 811 -46.50 -6.44 -29.95
CA ILE A 811 -47.18 -6.62 -28.66
C ILE A 811 -46.10 -6.65 -27.58
N SER A 812 -46.16 -5.71 -26.65
CA SER A 812 -45.22 -5.62 -25.52
C SER A 812 -45.90 -6.00 -24.21
N PHE A 813 -45.19 -6.69 -23.33
CA PHE A 813 -45.67 -7.06 -21.99
C PHE A 813 -44.52 -7.13 -20.99
N SER A 814 -44.83 -6.98 -19.70
CA SER A 814 -43.86 -7.06 -18.61
C SER A 814 -44.16 -8.17 -17.62
N LEU A 815 -43.11 -8.81 -17.13
CA LEU A 815 -43.16 -9.87 -16.12
C LEU A 815 -42.43 -9.41 -14.86
N PRO A 816 -43.03 -9.52 -13.67
CA PRO A 816 -42.38 -9.12 -12.42
C PRO A 816 -41.31 -10.11 -11.95
N VAL A 817 -41.41 -11.38 -12.38
CA VAL A 817 -40.50 -12.49 -12.06
C VAL A 817 -40.39 -13.45 -13.25
N GLN A 818 -39.31 -14.24 -13.31
CA GLN A 818 -39.15 -15.28 -14.33
C GLN A 818 -40.27 -16.32 -14.21
N SER A 819 -40.96 -16.61 -15.33
CA SER A 819 -42.12 -17.50 -15.33
C SER A 819 -42.37 -18.13 -16.71
N ASP A 820 -43.16 -19.20 -16.75
CA ASP A 820 -43.64 -19.80 -18.00
C ASP A 820 -44.76 -18.94 -18.59
N VAL A 821 -44.58 -18.44 -19.82
CA VAL A 821 -45.45 -17.44 -20.43
C VAL A 821 -46.09 -17.95 -21.71
N GLN A 822 -47.40 -17.73 -21.84
CA GLN A 822 -48.14 -17.94 -23.07
C GLN A 822 -48.77 -16.63 -23.57
N LEU A 823 -48.48 -16.26 -24.81
CA LEU A 823 -49.14 -15.17 -25.52
C LEU A 823 -49.89 -15.72 -26.73
N LYS A 824 -51.22 -15.73 -26.68
CA LYS A 824 -52.10 -16.30 -27.71
C LYS A 824 -53.00 -15.25 -28.33
N VAL A 825 -53.38 -15.45 -29.59
CA VAL A 825 -54.29 -14.58 -30.35
C VAL A 825 -55.56 -15.34 -30.70
N TYR A 826 -56.71 -14.69 -30.54
CA TYR A 826 -58.05 -15.22 -30.75
C TYR A 826 -58.89 -14.33 -31.68
N ASN A 827 -59.79 -14.93 -32.45
CA ASN A 827 -60.79 -14.21 -33.24
C ASN A 827 -62.04 -13.86 -32.39
N VAL A 828 -63.01 -13.13 -32.98
CA VAL A 828 -64.26 -12.74 -32.29
C VAL A 828 -65.15 -13.92 -31.85
N MET A 829 -64.93 -15.12 -32.39
CA MET A 829 -65.63 -16.34 -31.98
C MET A 829 -64.91 -17.08 -30.84
N GLY A 830 -63.80 -16.52 -30.32
CA GLY A 830 -63.00 -17.12 -29.26
C GLY A 830 -62.10 -18.26 -29.72
N GLN A 831 -61.94 -18.47 -31.02
CA GLN A 831 -61.03 -19.50 -31.55
C GLN A 831 -59.59 -18.97 -31.54
N GLN A 832 -58.65 -19.77 -31.02
CA GLN A 832 -57.22 -19.45 -31.08
C GLN A 832 -56.76 -19.50 -32.54
N VAL A 833 -56.21 -18.40 -33.02
CA VAL A 833 -55.73 -18.26 -34.40
C VAL A 833 -54.19 -18.19 -34.48
N ALA A 834 -53.50 -17.84 -33.40
CA ALA A 834 -52.04 -17.91 -33.32
C ALA A 834 -51.55 -18.09 -31.87
N GLU A 835 -50.38 -18.70 -31.71
CA GLU A 835 -49.59 -18.71 -30.46
C GLU A 835 -48.26 -18.02 -30.76
N LEU A 836 -47.99 -16.91 -30.07
CA LEU A 836 -46.86 -16.03 -30.33
C LEU A 836 -45.69 -16.29 -29.36
N VAL A 837 -45.98 -16.76 -28.15
CA VAL A 837 -45.01 -17.14 -27.12
C VAL A 837 -45.56 -18.34 -26.37
N ASN A 838 -44.71 -19.33 -26.09
CA ASN A 838 -44.99 -20.46 -25.20
C ASN A 838 -43.66 -21.02 -24.65
N GLU A 839 -43.01 -20.23 -23.80
CA GLU A 839 -41.69 -20.56 -23.24
C GLU A 839 -41.46 -19.87 -21.88
N ARG A 840 -40.38 -20.24 -21.19
CA ARG A 840 -39.99 -19.64 -19.91
C ARG A 840 -39.16 -18.38 -20.13
N LEU A 841 -39.67 -17.23 -19.68
CA LEU A 841 -39.06 -15.92 -19.90
C LEU A 841 -38.60 -15.29 -18.58
N ASN A 842 -37.48 -14.55 -18.63
CA ASN A 842 -36.95 -13.77 -17.51
C ASN A 842 -37.87 -12.61 -17.13
N ALA A 843 -37.76 -12.11 -15.90
CA ALA A 843 -38.43 -10.88 -15.47
C ALA A 843 -38.01 -9.69 -16.36
N GLY A 844 -38.90 -8.72 -16.58
CA GLY A 844 -38.67 -7.56 -17.44
C GLY A 844 -39.68 -7.41 -18.57
N THR A 845 -39.43 -6.47 -19.48
CA THR A 845 -40.32 -6.16 -20.61
C THR A 845 -39.91 -6.92 -21.87
N HIS A 846 -40.86 -7.60 -22.48
CA HIS A 846 -40.73 -8.40 -23.69
C HIS A 846 -41.56 -7.78 -24.81
N THR A 847 -41.10 -7.88 -26.05
CA THR A 847 -41.84 -7.41 -27.23
C THR A 847 -41.82 -8.46 -28.32
N VAL A 848 -43.00 -8.83 -28.80
CA VAL A 848 -43.20 -9.87 -29.81
C VAL A 848 -43.91 -9.27 -31.02
N ARG A 849 -43.39 -9.53 -32.21
CA ARG A 849 -43.97 -9.06 -33.46
C ARG A 849 -44.93 -10.11 -34.01
N TRP A 850 -46.17 -9.71 -34.28
CA TRP A 850 -47.14 -10.55 -34.99
C TRP A 850 -47.33 -10.04 -36.42
N ASN A 851 -47.20 -10.96 -37.39
CA ASN A 851 -47.50 -10.71 -38.79
C ASN A 851 -48.79 -11.43 -39.17
N ALA A 852 -49.85 -10.67 -39.44
CA ALA A 852 -51.20 -11.17 -39.68
C ALA A 852 -51.59 -11.18 -41.18
N SER A 853 -50.62 -11.27 -42.10
CA SER A 853 -50.87 -11.26 -43.56
C SER A 853 -51.87 -12.32 -44.02
N ASP A 854 -51.97 -13.45 -43.32
CA ASP A 854 -52.84 -14.57 -43.70
C ASP A 854 -54.23 -14.54 -43.04
N TYR A 855 -54.53 -13.49 -42.25
CA TYR A 855 -55.78 -13.37 -41.48
C TYR A 855 -56.69 -12.28 -42.07
N SER A 856 -58.01 -12.43 -41.98
CA SER A 856 -58.97 -11.46 -42.52
C SER A 856 -58.99 -10.15 -41.72
N SER A 857 -59.28 -9.01 -42.35
CA SER A 857 -59.51 -7.74 -41.63
C SER A 857 -60.60 -7.92 -40.57
N GLY A 858 -60.39 -7.42 -39.37
CA GLY A 858 -61.32 -7.62 -38.27
C GLY A 858 -60.72 -7.41 -36.88
N VAL A 859 -61.56 -7.63 -35.88
CA VAL A 859 -61.18 -7.54 -34.47
C VAL A 859 -60.57 -8.86 -34.01
N TYR A 860 -59.42 -8.77 -33.34
CA TYR A 860 -58.76 -9.89 -32.68
C TYR A 860 -58.52 -9.56 -31.22
N PHE A 861 -58.36 -10.58 -30.39
CA PHE A 861 -57.96 -10.45 -28.99
C PHE A 861 -56.65 -11.19 -28.78
N TYR A 862 -55.75 -10.64 -27.98
CA TYR A 862 -54.53 -11.33 -27.59
C TYR A 862 -54.44 -11.38 -26.07
N GLU A 863 -53.88 -12.45 -25.56
CA GLU A 863 -54.00 -12.85 -24.17
C GLU A 863 -52.66 -13.39 -23.67
N LEU A 864 -52.18 -12.78 -22.59
CA LEU A 864 -50.97 -13.15 -21.88
C LEU A 864 -51.34 -13.93 -20.63
N THR A 865 -50.75 -15.11 -20.47
CA THR A 865 -50.89 -15.96 -19.28
C THR A 865 -49.53 -16.27 -18.70
N SER A 866 -49.39 -16.14 -17.38
CA SER A 866 -48.22 -16.59 -16.61
C SER A 866 -48.70 -17.08 -15.24
N GLY A 867 -48.52 -18.38 -14.97
CA GLY A 867 -49.11 -19.03 -13.79
C GLY A 867 -50.64 -18.84 -13.73
N ASP A 868 -51.14 -18.32 -12.61
CA ASP A 868 -52.57 -18.03 -12.41
C ASP A 868 -53.01 -16.66 -12.96
N MET A 869 -52.06 -15.83 -13.43
CA MET A 869 -52.34 -14.48 -13.91
C MET A 869 -52.65 -14.46 -15.41
N LYS A 870 -53.68 -13.71 -15.78
CA LYS A 870 -54.20 -13.68 -17.15
C LYS A 870 -54.72 -12.29 -17.52
N ILE A 871 -54.23 -11.72 -18.62
CA ILE A 871 -54.65 -10.40 -19.13
C ILE A 871 -54.87 -10.49 -20.64
N SER A 872 -56.01 -9.95 -21.12
CA SER A 872 -56.35 -9.93 -22.54
C SER A 872 -56.62 -8.50 -23.04
N LYS A 873 -56.24 -8.22 -24.29
CA LYS A 873 -56.40 -6.92 -24.96
C LYS A 873 -56.94 -7.12 -26.37
N LYS A 874 -57.58 -6.08 -26.92
CA LYS A 874 -58.22 -6.09 -28.25
C LYS A 874 -57.31 -5.38 -29.27
N MET A 875 -57.20 -5.92 -30.47
CA MET A 875 -56.53 -5.29 -31.62
C MET A 875 -57.39 -5.32 -32.88
N LEU A 876 -57.12 -4.40 -33.82
CA LEU A 876 -57.87 -4.25 -35.06
C LEU A 876 -56.91 -4.35 -36.26
N LEU A 877 -57.08 -5.40 -37.06
CA LEU A 877 -56.38 -5.59 -38.34
C LEU A 877 -57.20 -4.94 -39.46
N ILE A 878 -56.57 -4.06 -40.24
CA ILE A 878 -57.17 -3.44 -41.43
C ILE A 878 -56.26 -3.73 -42.62
N LYS A 879 -56.70 -4.59 -43.54
CA LYS A 879 -56.06 -4.77 -44.84
C LYS A 879 -56.49 -3.72 -45.84
#